data_AF-K8WIT1-F1
#
_entry.id   AF-K8WIT1-F1
#
_cell.length_a   1.000
_cell.length_b   1.000
_cell.length_c   1.000
_cell.angle_alpha   90.00
_cell.angle_beta   90.00
_cell.angle_gamma   90.00
#
_symmetry.space_group_name_H-M   'P 1'
#
loop_
_entity.id
_entity.type
_entity.pdbx_description
1 polymer ?
#
loop_
_entity_poly.entity_id
_entity_poly.type
_entity_poly.pdbx_seq_one_letter_code
_entity_poly.pdbx_strand_id
1 'polypeptide(L)'
;MIPRITETPHLSKLASEFLHQLQEQGFTGDFGTSYAERLSMATDNSIYQLLPQAIIFPRSSADVQIVTRLAGREKFRELTFTPRGGGTGTNGQSLTEGIVVDMSRYMNRILDINPEQGWVKVEAGVIKDQLNQFLKPYGYFFSPELSTSNRATLGGMINTDASGQGSLVYGKTSDHVLGVKAMLLGGECLETRAMPISLAQTIASENSVVGNIYKTVLKRCLEQRALIEEKFPKLNRFLTGYDLRHVFNDDLSEFDLTRILTGSEGSLAFITEATLDITPLPKVRRLVNVKYDSFESALRNAPFMVKAQALSVETVDSKVLNLAREDIVWHSVKALITDVPNKDMLGLNIVEFCGDDEDQINHLTESLCQRLDDLMNKQEAGVIGYQVCHDLEDINRIYNMRKKAVGLLGNSKGAAKPIPFVEDTCVPPEHLADYIVEFRKLLDNHQLNYGMFGHVDAGVLHVRPALDMCDPVQEALMKQISDEIVALTAKYGGLLWGEHGKGFRAQYSPEFFGEVLYAELRNIKAAFDPDNRLNPGKICPPAGLDAPMKQVDAVKRGTYDRQIPVEVRKEFRGAMECNGNGLCFNFDVKSQMCPSMKISGQRIHSPKGRATLVREWLRLLSEQGVTPETLDKGIKENRPSLRGLIDKTRNTWRAQKGDYDFSHEVKEAMSGCLACKACSTQCPIKIDVPSFRAKFLALYHGRYLRPVRDHIVANVENSAPLLAKAPGVFNFFLRQPLVQKISEKTLGMVDLPLFSQPTLKQELSGHSALTVTLEQLETMSPSQRENYVLVVQDPFTSYYEAKVVADFIRLIEN
;
A
#
# COMPACT_ATOMS: atom_id res chain seq x y z
N MET A 1 10.41 -18.18 -30.31
CA MET A 1 9.01 -17.97 -29.86
C MET A 1 8.93 -18.42 -28.41
N ILE A 2 8.21 -17.70 -27.55
CA ILE A 2 8.02 -18.14 -26.16
C ILE A 2 7.21 -19.46 -26.10
N PRO A 3 7.50 -20.36 -25.15
CA PRO A 3 6.69 -21.55 -24.92
C PRO A 3 5.30 -21.21 -24.35
N ARG A 4 4.43 -22.22 -24.29
CA ARG A 4 3.11 -22.13 -23.63
C ARG A 4 3.30 -22.44 -22.14
N ILE A 5 2.67 -21.68 -21.26
CA ILE A 5 2.75 -21.91 -19.81
C ILE A 5 1.44 -22.57 -19.36
N THR A 6 1.44 -23.90 -19.25
CA THR A 6 0.25 -24.70 -18.88
C THR A 6 0.20 -25.07 -17.41
N GLU A 7 1.36 -25.19 -16.76
CA GLU A 7 1.45 -25.62 -15.37
C GLU A 7 1.29 -24.41 -14.45
N THR A 8 0.08 -24.22 -13.93
CA THR A 8 -0.19 -23.22 -12.88
C THR A 8 -0.88 -23.89 -11.70
N PRO A 9 -0.65 -23.41 -10.45
CA PRO A 9 -1.30 -23.98 -9.28
C PRO A 9 -2.82 -23.90 -9.40
N HIS A 10 -3.51 -25.04 -9.36
CA HIS A 10 -4.96 -25.10 -9.38
C HIS A 10 -5.57 -24.95 -7.98
N LEU A 11 -6.88 -24.71 -7.93
CA LEU A 11 -7.65 -24.74 -6.70
C LEU A 11 -7.75 -26.18 -6.20
N SER A 12 -7.75 -26.37 -4.88
CA SER A 12 -8.19 -27.64 -4.31
C SER A 12 -9.65 -27.90 -4.67
N LYS A 13 -10.01 -29.19 -4.86
CA LYS A 13 -11.38 -29.61 -5.14
C LYS A 13 -12.35 -29.08 -4.08
N LEU A 14 -11.94 -29.10 -2.81
CA LEU A 14 -12.74 -28.61 -1.69
C LEU A 14 -13.04 -27.11 -1.78
N ALA A 15 -12.05 -26.30 -2.16
CA ALA A 15 -12.25 -24.86 -2.36
C ALA A 15 -13.21 -24.59 -3.54
N SER A 16 -13.06 -25.30 -4.66
CA SER A 16 -13.98 -25.16 -5.80
C SER A 16 -15.43 -25.55 -5.43
N GLU A 17 -15.61 -26.64 -4.70
CA GLU A 17 -16.93 -27.07 -4.22
C GLU A 17 -17.54 -26.07 -3.22
N PHE A 18 -16.71 -25.45 -2.36
CA PHE A 18 -17.16 -24.41 -1.44
C PHE A 18 -17.70 -23.20 -2.20
N LEU A 19 -16.96 -22.69 -3.20
CA LEU A 19 -17.39 -21.53 -3.99
C LEU A 19 -18.67 -21.81 -4.79
N HIS A 20 -18.81 -23.02 -5.34
CA HIS A 20 -20.02 -23.44 -6.03
C HIS A 20 -21.23 -23.44 -5.09
N GLN A 21 -21.12 -24.08 -3.92
CA GLN A 21 -22.20 -24.12 -2.93
C GLN A 21 -22.51 -22.75 -2.34
N LEU A 22 -21.51 -21.87 -2.25
CA LEU A 22 -21.68 -20.50 -1.80
C LEU A 22 -22.55 -19.71 -2.80
N GLN A 23 -22.30 -19.87 -4.09
CA GLN A 23 -23.13 -19.27 -5.15
C GLN A 23 -24.56 -19.80 -5.13
N GLU A 24 -24.75 -21.11 -4.94
CA GLU A 24 -26.09 -21.73 -4.82
C GLU A 24 -26.88 -21.22 -3.61
N GLN A 25 -26.20 -20.76 -2.55
CA GLN A 25 -26.84 -20.22 -1.34
C GLN A 25 -27.19 -18.73 -1.43
N GLY A 26 -27.10 -18.13 -2.62
CA GLY A 26 -27.50 -16.75 -2.86
C GLY A 26 -26.45 -15.71 -2.49
N PHE A 27 -25.18 -16.10 -2.40
CA PHE A 27 -24.07 -15.15 -2.29
C PHE A 27 -24.09 -14.18 -3.49
N THR A 28 -24.07 -12.88 -3.22
CA THR A 28 -24.23 -11.84 -4.25
C THR A 28 -22.91 -11.23 -4.73
N GLY A 29 -21.80 -11.56 -4.06
CA GLY A 29 -20.46 -11.09 -4.40
C GLY A 29 -19.81 -11.83 -5.55
N ASP A 30 -18.52 -11.56 -5.76
CA ASP A 30 -17.72 -12.18 -6.81
C ASP A 30 -16.63 -13.10 -6.24
N PHE A 31 -16.04 -13.92 -7.11
CA PHE A 31 -14.90 -14.78 -6.79
C PHE A 31 -13.69 -14.46 -7.67
N GLY A 32 -12.50 -14.53 -7.09
CA GLY A 32 -11.23 -14.55 -7.81
C GLY A 32 -10.62 -15.95 -7.74
N THR A 33 -10.52 -16.62 -8.87
CA THR A 33 -10.03 -18.03 -8.95
C THR A 33 -8.89 -18.20 -9.96
N SER A 34 -8.71 -17.25 -10.88
CA SER A 34 -7.60 -17.26 -11.82
C SER A 34 -6.26 -17.21 -11.09
N TYR A 35 -5.20 -17.72 -11.73
CA TYR A 35 -3.87 -17.69 -11.11
C TYR A 35 -3.41 -16.24 -10.92
N ALA A 36 -3.72 -15.35 -11.87
CA ALA A 36 -3.37 -13.94 -11.81
C ALA A 36 -4.06 -13.19 -10.67
N GLU A 37 -5.35 -13.42 -10.43
CA GLU A 37 -6.03 -12.79 -9.30
C GLU A 37 -5.46 -13.26 -7.97
N ARG A 38 -5.18 -14.57 -7.85
CA ARG A 38 -4.56 -15.17 -6.66
C ARG A 38 -3.18 -14.60 -6.38
N LEU A 39 -2.34 -14.49 -7.42
CA LEU A 39 -1.02 -13.83 -7.32
C LEU A 39 -1.13 -12.36 -6.90
N SER A 40 -2.13 -11.63 -7.40
CA SER A 40 -2.33 -10.21 -7.04
C SER A 40 -2.62 -10.00 -5.55
N MET A 41 -3.11 -11.04 -4.87
CA MET A 41 -3.38 -11.06 -3.43
C MET A 41 -2.34 -11.86 -2.62
N ALA A 42 -1.39 -12.51 -3.29
CA ALA A 42 -0.36 -13.32 -2.65
C ALA A 42 0.74 -12.50 -1.97
N THR A 43 0.72 -11.18 -2.14
CA THR A 43 1.68 -10.24 -1.54
C THR A 43 0.97 -9.05 -0.90
N ASP A 44 1.55 -8.50 0.16
CA ASP A 44 1.18 -7.22 0.77
C ASP A 44 2.37 -6.27 0.73
N ASN A 45 2.59 -5.43 1.74
CA ASN A 45 3.75 -4.55 1.81
C ASN A 45 4.95 -5.21 2.52
N SER A 46 4.81 -6.47 2.94
CA SER A 46 5.90 -7.27 3.50
C SER A 46 6.80 -7.89 2.43
N ILE A 47 7.83 -8.60 2.89
CA ILE A 47 8.74 -9.37 2.04
C ILE A 47 8.19 -10.76 1.67
N TYR A 48 7.08 -11.20 2.26
CA TYR A 48 6.56 -12.55 2.10
C TYR A 48 5.66 -12.70 0.87
N GLN A 49 5.52 -13.95 0.41
CA GLN A 49 4.58 -14.31 -0.64
C GLN A 49 3.91 -15.65 -0.31
N LEU A 50 2.58 -15.65 -0.17
CA LEU A 50 1.76 -16.86 0.03
C LEU A 50 0.59 -16.86 -0.95
N LEU A 51 0.49 -17.90 -1.77
CA LEU A 51 -0.57 -18.01 -2.77
C LEU A 51 -1.86 -18.55 -2.11
N PRO A 52 -2.97 -17.78 -2.09
CA PRO A 52 -4.24 -18.26 -1.55
C PRO A 52 -4.89 -19.29 -2.47
N GLN A 53 -5.83 -20.08 -1.96
CA GLN A 53 -6.67 -20.97 -2.78
C GLN A 53 -7.61 -20.15 -3.69
N ALA A 54 -8.32 -19.18 -3.12
CA ALA A 54 -9.28 -18.36 -3.83
C ALA A 54 -9.51 -17.03 -3.11
N ILE A 55 -10.24 -16.12 -3.75
CA ILE A 55 -10.66 -14.85 -3.16
C ILE A 55 -12.18 -14.73 -3.27
N ILE A 56 -12.81 -14.30 -2.19
CA ILE A 56 -14.24 -14.01 -2.10
C ILE A 56 -14.39 -12.49 -1.87
N PHE A 57 -15.24 -11.85 -2.67
CA PHE A 57 -15.51 -10.40 -2.61
C PHE A 57 -16.97 -10.17 -2.18
N PRO A 58 -17.30 -10.24 -0.88
CA PRO A 58 -18.66 -9.99 -0.38
C PRO A 58 -19.11 -8.55 -0.67
N ARG A 59 -20.42 -8.34 -0.86
CA ARG A 59 -21.03 -7.01 -1.05
C ARG A 59 -21.71 -6.47 0.21
N SER A 60 -21.90 -7.32 1.22
CA SER A 60 -22.65 -6.98 2.43
C SER A 60 -22.29 -7.86 3.62
N SER A 61 -22.67 -7.42 4.82
CA SER A 61 -22.62 -8.24 6.05
C SER A 61 -23.39 -9.55 5.92
N ALA A 62 -24.47 -9.58 5.13
CA ALA A 62 -25.25 -10.79 4.85
C ALA A 62 -24.46 -11.80 4.01
N ASP A 63 -23.71 -11.35 3.00
CA ASP A 63 -22.83 -12.24 2.22
C ASP A 63 -21.76 -12.89 3.10
N VAL A 64 -21.14 -12.11 4.00
CA VAL A 64 -20.16 -12.63 4.96
C VAL A 64 -20.80 -13.67 5.88
N GLN A 65 -22.04 -13.44 6.31
CA GLN A 65 -22.78 -14.42 7.11
C GLN A 65 -23.03 -15.73 6.35
N ILE A 66 -23.35 -15.67 5.06
CA ILE A 66 -23.51 -16.88 4.23
C ILE A 66 -22.17 -17.62 4.13
N VAL A 67 -21.07 -16.90 3.90
CA VAL A 67 -19.71 -17.47 3.87
C VAL A 67 -19.39 -18.20 5.18
N THR A 68 -19.60 -17.55 6.34
CA THR A 68 -19.25 -18.15 7.63
C THR A 68 -20.18 -19.28 8.04
N ARG A 69 -21.47 -19.22 7.70
CA ARG A 69 -22.43 -20.32 7.90
C ARG A 69 -22.07 -21.54 7.07
N LEU A 70 -21.71 -21.34 5.80
CA LEU A 70 -21.28 -22.44 4.93
C LEU A 70 -19.96 -23.03 5.42
N ALA A 71 -19.02 -22.20 5.84
CA ALA A 71 -17.75 -22.63 6.42
C ALA A 71 -17.97 -23.46 7.69
N GLY A 72 -19.02 -23.22 8.47
CA GLY A 72 -19.37 -23.99 9.67
C GLY A 72 -19.80 -25.44 9.40
N ARG A 73 -20.05 -25.85 8.15
CA ARG A 73 -20.43 -27.24 7.84
C ARG A 73 -19.23 -28.18 7.93
N GLU A 74 -19.46 -29.39 8.44
CA GLU A 74 -18.44 -30.44 8.63
C GLU A 74 -17.58 -30.66 7.39
N LYS A 75 -18.21 -30.71 6.20
CA LYS A 75 -17.54 -30.90 4.91
C LYS A 75 -16.40 -29.90 4.66
N PHE A 76 -16.52 -28.66 5.15
CA PHE A 76 -15.60 -27.57 4.84
C PHE A 76 -14.66 -27.23 6.00
N ARG A 77 -14.58 -28.05 7.05
CA ARG A 77 -13.76 -27.77 8.25
C ARG A 77 -12.27 -27.63 7.97
N GLU A 78 -11.76 -28.27 6.92
CA GLU A 78 -10.36 -28.15 6.50
C GLU A 78 -10.03 -26.80 5.85
N LEU A 79 -11.05 -26.04 5.40
CA LEU A 79 -10.83 -24.72 4.81
C LEU A 79 -10.54 -23.68 5.89
N THR A 80 -9.48 -22.92 5.64
CA THR A 80 -9.11 -21.74 6.43
C THR A 80 -9.43 -20.48 5.66
N PHE A 81 -9.69 -19.40 6.39
CA PHE A 81 -10.12 -18.12 5.84
C PHE A 81 -9.35 -16.97 6.49
N THR A 82 -9.07 -15.94 5.70
CA THR A 82 -8.40 -14.72 6.19
C THR A 82 -9.12 -13.49 5.65
N PRO A 83 -9.63 -12.58 6.50
CA PRO A 83 -10.11 -11.28 6.04
C PRO A 83 -8.96 -10.46 5.49
N ARG A 84 -9.23 -9.70 4.43
CA ARG A 84 -8.27 -8.79 3.81
C ARG A 84 -8.91 -7.45 3.50
N GLY A 85 -8.22 -6.40 3.93
CA GLY A 85 -8.54 -5.01 3.56
C GLY A 85 -7.63 -4.50 2.44
N GLY A 86 -7.01 -3.33 2.65
CA GLY A 86 -6.10 -2.71 1.69
C GLY A 86 -4.83 -3.53 1.35
N GLY A 87 -4.43 -4.50 2.18
CA GLY A 87 -3.21 -5.29 1.98
C GLY A 87 -1.94 -4.44 2.10
N THR A 88 -1.94 -3.50 3.06
CA THR A 88 -0.87 -2.51 3.32
C THR A 88 0.05 -2.90 4.47
N GLY A 89 -0.26 -3.97 5.20
CA GLY A 89 0.53 -4.47 6.32
C GLY A 89 1.94 -4.90 5.91
N THR A 90 2.90 -4.71 6.82
CA THR A 90 4.34 -4.90 6.56
C THR A 90 4.91 -6.20 7.10
N ASN A 91 4.14 -6.99 7.86
CA ASN A 91 4.58 -8.24 8.46
C ASN A 91 3.80 -9.47 7.93
N GLY A 92 3.08 -9.35 6.81
CA GLY A 92 2.39 -10.48 6.20
C GLY A 92 1.09 -10.89 6.90
N GLN A 93 0.47 -9.98 7.65
CA GLN A 93 -0.78 -10.22 8.42
C GLN A 93 -1.93 -10.64 7.50
N SER A 94 -1.94 -10.10 6.28
CA SER A 94 -3.01 -10.26 5.31
C SER A 94 -2.80 -11.42 4.33
N LEU A 95 -1.76 -12.23 4.54
CA LEU A 95 -1.34 -13.32 3.66
C LEU A 95 -1.72 -14.69 4.22
N THR A 96 -2.25 -15.55 3.35
CA THR A 96 -2.75 -16.87 3.68
C THR A 96 -2.58 -17.84 2.50
N GLU A 97 -2.52 -19.13 2.80
CA GLU A 97 -2.61 -20.22 1.82
C GLU A 97 -4.06 -20.67 1.62
N GLY A 98 -4.97 -20.26 2.53
CA GLY A 98 -6.40 -20.55 2.47
C GLY A 98 -7.20 -19.62 1.56
N ILE A 99 -8.45 -19.38 1.91
CA ILE A 99 -9.36 -18.49 1.16
C ILE A 99 -9.28 -17.06 1.71
N VAL A 100 -9.03 -16.10 0.84
CA VAL A 100 -9.08 -14.67 1.19
C VAL A 100 -10.53 -14.18 1.11
N VAL A 101 -10.98 -13.45 2.12
CA VAL A 101 -12.25 -12.71 2.09
C VAL A 101 -11.91 -11.22 2.04
N ASP A 102 -11.99 -10.61 0.85
CA ASP A 102 -11.61 -9.22 0.63
C ASP A 102 -12.80 -8.29 0.90
N MET A 103 -12.71 -7.53 1.99
CA MET A 103 -13.75 -6.59 2.41
C MET A 103 -13.67 -5.25 1.67
N SER A 104 -12.59 -5.00 0.92
CA SER A 104 -12.28 -3.67 0.38
C SER A 104 -12.95 -3.36 -0.95
N ARG A 105 -13.25 -4.38 -1.78
CA ARG A 105 -13.77 -4.17 -3.14
C ARG A 105 -15.17 -3.55 -3.14
N TYR A 106 -16.07 -4.06 -2.31
CA TYR A 106 -17.49 -3.67 -2.33
C TYR A 106 -18.03 -3.14 -1.01
N MET A 107 -17.51 -3.59 0.15
CA MET A 107 -17.99 -3.16 1.46
C MET A 107 -17.31 -1.85 1.91
N ASN A 108 -17.47 -0.78 1.14
CA ASN A 108 -16.78 0.50 1.33
C ASN A 108 -17.73 1.70 1.50
N ARG A 109 -18.94 1.45 2.04
CA ARG A 109 -19.95 2.47 2.30
C ARG A 109 -19.82 3.08 3.70
N ILE A 110 -20.05 4.37 3.78
CA ILE A 110 -20.30 5.09 5.04
C ILE A 110 -21.82 5.01 5.26
N LEU A 111 -22.23 4.39 6.35
CA LEU A 111 -23.61 3.96 6.57
C LEU A 111 -24.46 5.03 7.26
N ASP A 112 -23.89 5.69 8.27
CA ASP A 112 -24.60 6.70 9.06
C ASP A 112 -23.61 7.65 9.77
N ILE A 113 -24.06 8.84 10.16
CA ILE A 113 -23.26 9.82 10.91
C ILE A 113 -24.14 10.61 11.87
N ASN A 114 -23.65 10.81 13.10
CA ASN A 114 -24.25 11.70 14.07
C ASN A 114 -23.19 12.68 14.62
N PRO A 115 -23.09 13.90 14.07
CA PRO A 115 -22.15 14.91 14.54
C PRO A 115 -22.45 15.39 15.98
N GLU A 116 -23.72 15.45 16.39
CA GLU A 116 -24.11 15.91 17.73
C GLU A 116 -23.64 14.95 18.82
N GLN A 117 -23.71 13.64 18.55
CA GLN A 117 -23.20 12.60 19.44
C GLN A 117 -21.75 12.21 19.13
N GLY A 118 -21.12 12.80 18.12
CA GLY A 118 -19.72 12.58 17.77
C GLY A 118 -19.39 11.17 17.28
N TRP A 119 -20.24 10.53 16.48
CA TRP A 119 -19.93 9.21 15.91
C TRP A 119 -20.29 9.04 14.43
N VAL A 120 -19.64 8.07 13.77
CA VAL A 120 -19.89 7.63 12.39
C VAL A 120 -19.94 6.11 12.30
N LYS A 121 -20.83 5.57 11.47
CA LYS A 121 -20.94 4.13 11.21
C LYS A 121 -20.49 3.81 9.78
N VAL A 122 -19.63 2.82 9.64
CA VAL A 122 -18.91 2.52 8.39
C VAL A 122 -18.80 1.02 8.14
N GLU A 123 -18.69 0.62 6.87
CA GLU A 123 -18.27 -0.73 6.50
C GLU A 123 -16.74 -0.90 6.61
N ALA A 124 -16.30 -2.13 6.87
CA ALA A 124 -14.89 -2.47 7.12
C ALA A 124 -13.94 -2.13 5.96
N GLY A 125 -14.44 -2.06 4.72
CA GLY A 125 -13.65 -1.73 3.53
C GLY A 125 -13.49 -0.24 3.24
N VAL A 126 -14.12 0.65 4.01
CA VAL A 126 -13.96 2.11 3.86
C VAL A 126 -12.48 2.49 4.07
N ILE A 127 -11.93 3.32 3.19
CA ILE A 127 -10.55 3.81 3.30
C ILE A 127 -10.49 5.02 4.23
N LYS A 128 -9.45 5.11 5.06
CA LYS A 128 -9.36 6.15 6.12
C LYS A 128 -9.44 7.58 5.56
N ASP A 129 -8.72 7.91 4.49
CA ASP A 129 -8.82 9.22 3.87
C ASP A 129 -10.14 9.45 3.10
N GLN A 130 -10.81 8.37 2.65
CA GLN A 130 -12.17 8.46 2.10
C GLN A 130 -13.16 8.90 3.19
N LEU A 131 -13.03 8.35 4.40
CA LEU A 131 -13.82 8.77 5.56
C LEU A 131 -13.53 10.23 5.93
N ASN A 132 -12.26 10.63 6.05
CA ASN A 132 -11.93 12.01 6.42
C ASN A 132 -12.35 13.03 5.34
N GLN A 133 -12.33 12.65 4.05
CA GLN A 133 -12.90 13.49 3.00
C GLN A 133 -14.42 13.67 3.16
N PHE A 134 -15.13 12.63 3.60
CA PHE A 134 -16.57 12.67 3.86
C PHE A 134 -16.93 13.48 5.13
N LEU A 135 -16.12 13.38 6.19
CA LEU A 135 -16.38 14.07 7.48
C LEU A 135 -16.05 15.56 7.44
N LYS A 136 -15.11 15.98 6.57
CA LYS A 136 -14.62 17.36 6.51
C LYS A 136 -15.71 18.44 6.41
N PRO A 137 -16.77 18.30 5.56
CA PRO A 137 -17.86 19.28 5.50
C PRO A 137 -18.68 19.41 6.80
N TYR A 138 -18.65 18.39 7.66
CA TYR A 138 -19.32 18.41 8.97
C TYR A 138 -18.45 19.04 10.07
N GLY A 139 -17.19 19.38 9.78
CA GLY A 139 -16.26 19.92 10.77
C GLY A 139 -15.52 18.88 11.61
N TYR A 140 -15.53 17.61 11.19
CA TYR A 140 -14.93 16.50 11.92
C TYR A 140 -13.91 15.73 11.08
N PHE A 141 -13.12 14.89 11.75
CA PHE A 141 -12.24 13.89 11.16
C PHE A 141 -12.11 12.68 12.09
N PHE A 142 -11.78 11.53 11.51
CA PHE A 142 -11.28 10.37 12.24
C PHE A 142 -9.77 10.57 12.47
N SER A 143 -9.38 10.65 13.74
CA SER A 143 -8.07 11.19 14.12
C SER A 143 -6.88 10.24 14.03
N PRO A 144 -7.01 8.89 14.16
CA PRO A 144 -5.89 7.99 13.92
C PRO A 144 -5.29 8.17 12.53
N GLU A 145 -3.98 8.45 12.45
CA GLU A 145 -3.28 8.77 11.22
C GLU A 145 -2.21 7.73 10.87
N LEU A 146 -1.98 7.49 9.59
CA LEU A 146 -1.01 6.50 9.09
C LEU A 146 -0.41 6.91 7.74
N SER A 147 0.77 6.37 7.44
CA SER A 147 1.46 6.64 6.16
C SER A 147 0.73 6.10 4.92
N THR A 148 -0.18 5.13 5.11
CA THR A 148 -0.95 4.47 4.04
C THR A 148 -2.44 4.87 4.03
N SER A 149 -2.78 5.99 4.66
CA SER A 149 -4.14 6.51 4.89
C SER A 149 -5.06 6.54 3.66
N ASN A 150 -4.48 6.73 2.47
CA ASN A 150 -5.19 6.78 1.19
C ASN A 150 -5.54 5.40 0.59
N ARG A 151 -5.25 4.31 1.28
CA ARG A 151 -5.52 2.93 0.82
C ARG A 151 -5.70 1.91 1.93
N ALA A 152 -5.33 2.23 3.16
CA ALA A 152 -5.67 1.40 4.30
C ALA A 152 -7.17 1.51 4.59
N THR A 153 -7.78 0.36 4.85
CA THR A 153 -9.19 0.23 5.16
C THR A 153 -9.39 0.25 6.67
N LEU A 154 -10.52 0.78 7.15
CA LEU A 154 -10.83 0.89 8.58
C LEU A 154 -10.87 -0.48 9.26
N GLY A 155 -11.44 -1.51 8.62
CA GLY A 155 -11.39 -2.87 9.15
C GLY A 155 -9.96 -3.44 9.24
N GLY A 156 -9.05 -2.97 8.38
CA GLY A 156 -7.62 -3.31 8.48
C GLY A 156 -6.98 -2.61 9.67
N MET A 157 -7.24 -1.32 9.85
CA MET A 157 -6.76 -0.53 10.99
C MET A 157 -7.25 -1.10 12.32
N ILE A 158 -8.52 -1.46 12.42
CA ILE A 158 -9.11 -2.11 13.61
C ILE A 158 -8.38 -3.42 13.89
N ASN A 159 -8.19 -4.26 12.88
CA ASN A 159 -7.53 -5.57 13.06
C ASN A 159 -6.04 -5.48 13.41
N THR A 160 -5.34 -4.39 13.08
CA THR A 160 -3.94 -4.20 13.48
C THR A 160 -3.76 -3.27 14.66
N ASP A 161 -4.86 -2.73 15.21
CA ASP A 161 -4.86 -1.60 16.15
C ASP A 161 -3.92 -0.47 15.69
N ALA A 162 -4.07 -0.08 14.42
CA ALA A 162 -3.15 0.86 13.78
C ALA A 162 -3.09 2.18 14.56
N SER A 163 -1.88 2.74 14.64
CA SER A 163 -1.64 4.06 15.18
C SER A 163 -0.86 4.91 14.18
N GLY A 164 -0.40 6.06 14.64
CA GLY A 164 0.63 6.82 13.96
C GLY A 164 0.75 8.20 14.57
N GLN A 165 0.96 9.20 13.71
CA GLN A 165 1.21 10.56 14.14
C GLN A 165 0.07 11.09 15.04
N GLY A 166 0.43 11.74 16.14
CA GLY A 166 -0.53 12.33 17.08
C GLY A 166 -1.16 11.34 18.05
N SER A 167 -0.78 10.06 18.02
CA SER A 167 -1.33 9.02 18.91
C SER A 167 -1.09 9.29 20.40
N LEU A 168 -0.11 10.15 20.74
CA LEU A 168 0.12 10.56 22.13
C LEU A 168 -1.07 11.35 22.69
N VAL A 169 -1.73 12.15 21.84
CA VAL A 169 -2.83 13.03 22.23
C VAL A 169 -4.17 12.43 21.84
N TYR A 170 -4.28 11.88 20.63
CA TYR A 170 -5.53 11.33 20.13
C TYR A 170 -5.74 9.86 20.49
N GLY A 171 -4.70 9.09 20.83
CA GLY A 171 -4.81 7.64 21.03
C GLY A 171 -4.66 6.82 19.75
N LYS A 172 -4.95 5.53 19.84
CA LYS A 172 -4.82 4.54 18.75
C LYS A 172 -6.17 4.21 18.15
N THR A 173 -6.22 3.42 17.06
CA THR A 173 -7.50 3.05 16.44
C THR A 173 -8.50 2.47 17.45
N SER A 174 -8.08 1.56 18.34
CA SER A 174 -8.96 0.96 19.35
C SER A 174 -9.62 1.96 20.30
N ASP A 175 -9.00 3.11 20.57
CA ASP A 175 -9.59 4.16 21.42
C ASP A 175 -10.76 4.86 20.74
N HIS A 176 -10.81 4.78 19.41
CA HIS A 176 -11.83 5.41 18.57
C HIS A 176 -12.91 4.42 18.10
N VAL A 177 -12.85 3.15 18.51
CA VAL A 177 -13.86 2.14 18.16
C VAL A 177 -14.88 2.01 19.29
N LEU A 178 -16.07 2.55 19.08
CA LEU A 178 -17.18 2.45 20.04
C LEU A 178 -17.83 1.06 20.05
N GLY A 179 -17.71 0.33 18.94
CA GLY A 179 -18.22 -1.02 18.79
C GLY A 179 -18.06 -1.54 17.38
N VAL A 180 -18.11 -2.86 17.22
CA VAL A 180 -18.07 -3.52 15.91
C VAL A 180 -19.19 -4.51 15.73
N LYS A 181 -19.58 -4.70 14.46
CA LYS A 181 -20.35 -5.85 14.01
C LYS A 181 -19.43 -6.83 13.32
N ALA A 182 -19.42 -8.07 13.79
CA ALA A 182 -18.59 -9.12 13.26
C ALA A 182 -19.37 -10.42 13.04
N MET A 183 -18.89 -11.25 12.12
CA MET A 183 -19.43 -12.58 11.85
C MET A 183 -18.45 -13.64 12.34
N LEU A 184 -18.94 -14.52 13.20
CA LEU A 184 -18.22 -15.69 13.69
C LEU A 184 -18.31 -16.84 12.67
N LEU A 185 -17.33 -17.75 12.69
CA LEU A 185 -17.46 -19.02 11.97
C LEU A 185 -18.63 -19.80 12.57
N GLY A 186 -19.59 -20.19 11.72
CA GLY A 186 -20.90 -20.71 12.17
C GLY A 186 -22.07 -19.84 11.70
N GLY A 187 -21.83 -18.56 11.43
CA GLY A 187 -22.85 -17.63 10.92
C GLY A 187 -23.50 -16.74 11.98
N GLU A 188 -23.10 -16.88 13.24
CA GLU A 188 -23.52 -16.02 14.34
C GLU A 188 -22.99 -14.60 14.14
N CYS A 189 -23.86 -13.63 14.42
CA CYS A 189 -23.50 -12.23 14.43
C CYS A 189 -23.14 -11.79 15.85
N LEU A 190 -21.96 -11.18 15.99
CA LEU A 190 -21.46 -10.61 17.22
C LEU A 190 -21.46 -9.08 17.09
N GLU A 191 -22.20 -8.40 17.95
CA GLU A 191 -22.21 -6.94 18.06
C GLU A 191 -21.61 -6.56 19.42
N THR A 192 -20.50 -5.82 19.41
CA THR A 192 -19.75 -5.44 20.62
C THR A 192 -19.88 -3.95 20.91
N ARG A 193 -19.74 -3.60 22.19
CA ARG A 193 -19.65 -2.23 22.71
C ARG A 193 -19.21 -2.28 24.18
N ALA A 194 -18.75 -1.15 24.69
CA ALA A 194 -18.60 -0.96 26.14
C ALA A 194 -19.96 -1.05 26.85
N MET A 195 -19.99 -1.72 28.00
CA MET A 195 -21.19 -1.91 28.82
C MET A 195 -20.87 -2.18 30.30
N PRO A 196 -21.83 -2.00 31.22
CA PRO A 196 -21.66 -2.42 32.61
C PRO A 196 -21.36 -3.92 32.73
N ILE A 197 -20.48 -4.30 33.65
CA ILE A 197 -20.09 -5.72 33.86
C ILE A 197 -21.30 -6.63 34.11
N SER A 198 -22.32 -6.16 34.83
CA SER A 198 -23.53 -6.92 35.11
C SER A 198 -24.29 -7.34 33.84
N LEU A 199 -24.30 -6.49 32.81
CA LEU A 199 -24.88 -6.82 31.52
C LEU A 199 -24.03 -7.85 30.79
N ALA A 200 -22.70 -7.68 30.80
CA ALA A 200 -21.78 -8.64 30.21
C ALA A 200 -21.90 -10.03 30.88
N GLN A 201 -22.09 -10.10 32.20
CA GLN A 201 -22.34 -11.35 32.94
C GLN A 201 -23.68 -12.01 32.58
N THR A 202 -24.70 -11.20 32.25
CA THR A 202 -25.99 -11.71 31.78
C THR A 202 -25.82 -12.40 30.43
N ILE A 203 -25.14 -11.75 29.47
CA ILE A 203 -24.80 -12.34 28.16
C ILE A 203 -23.96 -13.60 28.34
N ALA A 204 -22.97 -13.56 29.25
CA ALA A 204 -22.12 -14.70 29.55
C ALA A 204 -22.84 -15.93 30.15
N SER A 205 -24.06 -15.73 30.67
CA SER A 205 -24.89 -16.81 31.22
C SER A 205 -25.76 -17.48 30.15
N GLU A 206 -25.87 -16.90 28.95
CA GLU A 206 -26.59 -17.48 27.83
C GLU A 206 -25.87 -18.73 27.30
N ASN A 207 -26.64 -19.79 27.01
CA ASN A 207 -26.10 -21.00 26.39
C ASN A 207 -25.97 -20.82 24.86
N SER A 208 -25.06 -19.93 24.45
CA SER A 208 -24.78 -19.60 23.05
C SER A 208 -23.28 -19.46 22.81
N VAL A 209 -22.85 -19.46 21.54
CA VAL A 209 -21.44 -19.21 21.17
C VAL A 209 -20.98 -17.84 21.69
N VAL A 210 -21.83 -16.82 21.52
CA VAL A 210 -21.58 -15.46 22.02
C VAL A 210 -21.48 -15.45 23.55
N GLY A 211 -22.40 -16.11 24.26
CA GLY A 211 -22.34 -16.23 25.71
C GLY A 211 -21.04 -16.89 26.20
N ASN A 212 -20.59 -17.95 25.52
CA ASN A 212 -19.32 -18.61 25.84
C ASN A 212 -18.10 -17.70 25.62
N ILE A 213 -18.10 -16.88 24.56
CA ILE A 213 -17.06 -15.87 24.31
C ILE A 213 -17.01 -14.86 25.45
N TYR A 214 -18.15 -14.24 25.80
CA TYR A 214 -18.24 -13.27 26.88
C TYR A 214 -17.77 -13.88 28.21
N LYS A 215 -18.26 -15.09 28.52
CA LYS A 215 -17.86 -15.85 29.72
C LYS A 215 -16.35 -16.08 29.80
N THR A 216 -15.75 -16.49 28.69
CA THR A 216 -14.30 -16.77 28.62
C THR A 216 -13.51 -15.49 28.83
N VAL A 217 -13.78 -14.44 28.06
CA VAL A 217 -13.02 -13.18 28.15
C VAL A 217 -13.19 -12.52 29.52
N LEU A 218 -14.41 -12.43 30.05
CA LEU A 218 -14.67 -11.91 31.40
C LEU A 218 -13.84 -12.64 32.44
N LYS A 219 -13.92 -13.97 32.45
CA LYS A 219 -13.24 -14.79 33.45
C LYS A 219 -11.73 -14.65 33.36
N ARG A 220 -11.14 -14.80 32.17
CA ARG A 220 -9.69 -14.82 32.00
C ARG A 220 -9.04 -13.48 32.28
N CYS A 221 -9.64 -12.39 31.81
CA CYS A 221 -9.11 -11.06 32.05
C CYS A 221 -9.25 -10.62 33.53
N LEU A 222 -10.29 -11.06 34.26
CA LEU A 222 -10.41 -10.81 35.70
C LEU A 222 -9.42 -11.62 36.52
N GLU A 223 -9.32 -12.93 36.26
CA GLU A 223 -8.43 -13.84 37.01
C GLU A 223 -6.96 -13.43 36.89
N GLN A 224 -6.53 -12.96 35.71
CA GLN A 224 -5.13 -12.60 35.45
C GLN A 224 -4.85 -11.09 35.56
N ARG A 225 -5.76 -10.29 36.10
CA ARG A 225 -5.66 -8.82 36.08
C ARG A 225 -4.35 -8.30 36.67
N ALA A 226 -3.94 -8.82 37.82
CA ALA A 226 -2.70 -8.41 38.49
C ALA A 226 -1.47 -8.66 37.61
N LEU A 227 -1.40 -9.82 36.95
CA LEU A 227 -0.30 -10.17 36.06
C LEU A 227 -0.30 -9.32 34.79
N ILE A 228 -1.47 -8.99 34.24
CA ILE A 228 -1.60 -8.10 33.08
C ILE A 228 -1.04 -6.71 33.42
N GLU A 229 -1.34 -6.17 34.60
CA GLU A 229 -0.83 -4.85 35.02
C GLU A 229 0.67 -4.85 35.33
N GLU A 230 1.22 -5.97 35.82
CA GLU A 230 2.65 -6.12 36.09
C GLU A 230 3.47 -6.30 34.81
N LYS A 231 3.01 -7.17 33.90
CA LYS A 231 3.80 -7.65 32.76
C LYS A 231 3.93 -6.61 31.65
N PHE A 232 2.88 -5.82 31.39
CA PHE A 232 2.89 -4.87 30.28
C PHE A 232 3.34 -3.48 30.75
N PRO A 233 4.39 -2.90 30.13
CA PRO A 233 4.85 -1.57 30.47
C PRO A 233 3.77 -0.53 30.15
N LYS A 234 3.73 0.55 30.95
CA LYS A 234 2.81 1.69 30.73
C LYS A 234 3.30 2.53 29.53
N LEU A 235 3.05 2.03 28.33
CA LEU A 235 3.37 2.69 27.07
C LEU A 235 2.09 3.23 26.43
N ASN A 236 2.15 4.44 25.85
CA ASN A 236 1.02 5.03 25.13
C ASN A 236 0.60 4.17 23.94
N ARG A 237 1.58 3.62 23.23
CA ARG A 237 1.34 2.59 22.22
C ARG A 237 1.41 1.23 22.89
N PHE A 238 0.26 0.85 23.43
CA PHE A 238 0.04 -0.48 23.98
C PHE A 238 0.13 -1.56 22.88
N LEU A 239 0.38 -2.80 23.31
CA LEU A 239 0.42 -4.03 22.51
C LEU A 239 -0.61 -4.08 21.36
N THR A 240 -0.16 -4.42 20.16
CA THR A 240 -1.03 -4.89 19.07
C THR A 240 -1.32 -6.40 19.24
N GLY A 241 -2.59 -6.80 19.31
CA GLY A 241 -3.00 -8.17 19.65
C GLY A 241 -4.33 -8.19 20.39
N TYR A 242 -4.64 -9.26 21.11
CA TYR A 242 -5.79 -9.25 22.01
C TYR A 242 -5.48 -8.35 23.21
N ASP A 243 -6.15 -7.21 23.30
CA ASP A 243 -5.92 -6.25 24.37
C ASP A 243 -6.60 -6.71 25.66
N LEU A 244 -5.87 -7.49 26.46
CA LEU A 244 -6.37 -8.02 27.73
C LEU A 244 -6.52 -6.94 28.81
N ARG A 245 -5.81 -5.81 28.68
CA ARG A 245 -5.74 -4.75 29.69
C ARG A 245 -6.96 -3.83 29.63
N HIS A 246 -7.40 -3.46 28.43
CA HIS A 246 -8.48 -2.48 28.28
C HIS A 246 -9.85 -3.12 28.12
N VAL A 247 -9.96 -4.46 28.18
CA VAL A 247 -11.26 -5.15 28.32
C VAL A 247 -12.07 -4.60 29.49
N PHE A 248 -11.39 -4.20 30.58
CA PHE A 248 -12.00 -3.52 31.71
C PHE A 248 -11.41 -2.13 31.85
N ASN A 249 -12.26 -1.18 32.24
CA ASN A 249 -11.81 0.10 32.73
C ASN A 249 -11.14 -0.03 34.11
N ASP A 250 -10.50 1.05 34.57
CA ASP A 250 -9.61 1.01 35.73
C ASP A 250 -10.32 0.73 37.06
N ASP A 251 -11.60 1.11 37.19
CA ASP A 251 -12.42 0.86 38.38
C ASP A 251 -13.24 -0.45 38.29
N LEU A 252 -13.08 -1.21 37.21
CA LEU A 252 -13.82 -2.45 36.94
C LEU A 252 -15.34 -2.26 36.97
N SER A 253 -15.85 -1.12 36.51
CA SER A 253 -17.30 -0.90 36.36
C SER A 253 -17.82 -1.27 34.96
N GLU A 254 -16.97 -1.22 33.94
CA GLU A 254 -17.31 -1.46 32.54
C GLU A 254 -16.47 -2.58 31.92
N PHE A 255 -17.09 -3.29 30.98
CA PHE A 255 -16.51 -4.33 30.15
C PHE A 255 -16.70 -3.99 28.67
N ASP A 256 -15.64 -4.13 27.87
CA ASP A 256 -15.69 -3.94 26.43
C ASP A 256 -14.99 -5.08 25.68
N LEU A 257 -15.80 -5.93 25.03
CA LEU A 257 -15.29 -7.02 24.18
C LEU A 257 -14.63 -6.50 22.90
N THR A 258 -14.96 -5.28 22.46
CA THR A 258 -14.40 -4.67 21.25
C THR A 258 -12.88 -4.64 21.29
N ARG A 259 -12.30 -4.44 22.49
CA ARG A 259 -10.85 -4.42 22.74
C ARG A 259 -10.13 -5.72 22.39
N ILE A 260 -10.81 -6.86 22.46
CA ILE A 260 -10.24 -8.16 22.03
C ILE A 260 -10.22 -8.29 20.50
N LEU A 261 -11.20 -7.69 19.81
CA LEU A 261 -11.29 -7.73 18.34
C LEU A 261 -10.35 -6.71 17.68
N THR A 262 -10.13 -5.56 18.31
CA THR A 262 -9.11 -4.59 17.90
C THR A 262 -7.71 -5.18 18.10
N GLY A 263 -6.90 -5.25 17.05
CA GLY A 263 -5.58 -5.90 17.08
C GLY A 263 -5.62 -7.42 16.87
N SER A 264 -6.79 -8.02 16.61
CA SER A 264 -6.94 -9.48 16.46
C SER A 264 -6.40 -10.04 15.14
N GLU A 265 -5.99 -9.20 14.19
CA GLU A 265 -5.50 -9.56 12.86
C GLU A 265 -6.44 -10.51 12.09
N GLY A 266 -7.75 -10.41 12.31
CA GLY A 266 -8.73 -11.28 11.66
C GLY A 266 -8.69 -12.73 12.12
N SER A 267 -8.05 -13.00 13.27
CA SER A 267 -7.96 -14.35 13.84
C SER A 267 -9.18 -14.75 14.67
N LEU A 268 -10.10 -13.83 14.97
CA LEU A 268 -11.25 -14.13 15.84
C LEU A 268 -12.59 -14.07 15.13
N ALA A 269 -12.78 -13.10 14.22
CA ALA A 269 -14.03 -12.91 13.50
C ALA A 269 -13.83 -12.08 12.22
N PHE A 270 -14.84 -12.09 11.34
CA PHE A 270 -14.90 -11.16 10.21
C PHE A 270 -15.60 -9.88 10.63
N ILE A 271 -14.84 -8.80 10.86
CA ILE A 271 -15.41 -7.47 11.11
C ILE A 271 -16.03 -6.94 9.81
N THR A 272 -17.32 -6.61 9.84
CA THR A 272 -18.07 -6.13 8.66
C THR A 272 -18.43 -4.66 8.77
N GLU A 273 -18.77 -4.18 9.96
CA GLU A 273 -19.13 -2.77 10.23
C GLU A 273 -18.46 -2.31 11.53
N ALA A 274 -18.20 -1.02 11.64
CA ALA A 274 -17.71 -0.39 12.86
C ALA A 274 -18.46 0.91 13.12
N THR A 275 -18.70 1.18 14.41
CA THR A 275 -19.12 2.50 14.89
C THR A 275 -17.88 3.14 15.52
N LEU A 276 -17.51 4.31 14.99
CA LEU A 276 -16.31 5.05 15.37
C LEU A 276 -16.72 6.39 15.96
N ASP A 277 -15.99 6.88 16.95
CA ASP A 277 -16.12 8.29 17.31
C ASP A 277 -15.42 9.18 16.26
N ILE A 278 -15.74 10.47 16.28
CA ILE A 278 -15.16 11.47 15.38
C ILE A 278 -14.71 12.69 16.16
N THR A 279 -13.54 13.20 15.82
CA THR A 279 -12.90 14.33 16.50
C THR A 279 -13.20 15.64 15.74
N PRO A 280 -13.54 16.74 16.43
CA PRO A 280 -13.65 18.06 15.80
C PRO A 280 -12.34 18.49 15.14
N LEU A 281 -12.41 19.13 13.97
CA LEU A 281 -11.23 19.65 13.30
C LEU A 281 -10.62 20.81 14.12
N PRO A 282 -9.31 20.78 14.43
CA PRO A 282 -8.67 21.86 15.17
C PRO A 282 -8.66 23.15 14.36
N LYS A 283 -8.92 24.28 15.02
CA LYS A 283 -8.94 25.61 14.37
C LYS A 283 -7.55 26.14 14.06
N VAL A 284 -6.58 25.85 14.92
CA VAL A 284 -5.23 26.42 14.86
C VAL A 284 -4.21 25.30 14.83
N ARG A 285 -3.24 25.42 13.91
CA ARG A 285 -2.10 24.52 13.79
C ARG A 285 -0.83 25.35 13.62
N ARG A 286 0.24 24.94 14.30
CA ARG A 286 1.59 25.49 14.17
C ARG A 286 2.58 24.35 14.06
N LEU A 287 3.60 24.51 13.24
CA LEU A 287 4.63 23.50 13.06
C LEU A 287 6.01 24.14 13.19
N VAL A 288 6.91 23.48 13.92
CA VAL A 288 8.29 23.90 14.11
C VAL A 288 9.22 22.82 13.56
N ASN A 289 9.97 23.16 12.51
CA ASN A 289 11.01 22.32 11.92
C ASN A 289 12.33 22.61 12.63
N VAL A 290 12.75 21.73 13.54
CA VAL A 290 14.00 21.86 14.32
C VAL A 290 15.13 21.10 13.65
N LYS A 291 16.26 21.78 13.42
CA LYS A 291 17.41 21.30 12.64
C LYS A 291 18.55 20.92 13.59
N TYR A 292 19.19 19.79 13.32
CA TYR A 292 20.25 19.24 14.14
C TYR A 292 21.53 18.94 13.36
N ASP A 293 22.66 19.02 14.06
CA ASP A 293 23.99 18.64 13.57
C ASP A 293 24.18 17.12 13.46
N SER A 294 23.36 16.33 14.13
CA SER A 294 23.38 14.87 14.08
C SER A 294 21.98 14.29 14.34
N PHE A 295 21.74 13.07 13.85
CA PHE A 295 20.51 12.34 14.14
C PHE A 295 20.39 11.97 15.63
N GLU A 296 21.52 11.71 16.30
CA GLU A 296 21.53 11.41 17.74
C GLU A 296 21.09 12.63 18.57
N SER A 297 21.57 13.84 18.19
CA SER A 297 21.15 15.11 18.80
C SER A 297 19.63 15.29 18.69
N ALA A 298 19.05 15.01 17.52
CA ALA A 298 17.61 15.09 17.28
C ALA A 298 16.80 14.16 18.22
N LEU A 299 17.30 12.93 18.41
CA LEU A 299 16.67 11.93 19.27
C LEU A 299 16.80 12.24 20.77
N ARG A 300 18.00 12.63 21.23
CA ARG A 300 18.24 13.01 22.63
C ARG A 300 17.42 14.22 23.06
N ASN A 301 17.04 15.08 22.11
CA ASN A 301 16.22 16.24 22.35
C ASN A 301 14.70 15.94 22.30
N ALA A 302 14.27 14.76 21.86
CA ALA A 302 12.85 14.45 21.75
C ALA A 302 12.07 14.45 23.08
N PRO A 303 12.60 13.94 24.22
CA PRO A 303 11.91 14.06 25.50
C PRO A 303 11.67 15.52 25.92
N PHE A 304 12.55 16.44 25.52
CA PHE A 304 12.36 17.87 25.73
C PHE A 304 11.20 18.41 24.89
N MET A 305 11.04 17.94 23.64
CA MET A 305 9.92 18.33 22.77
C MET A 305 8.57 17.80 23.28
N VAL A 306 8.54 16.58 23.81
CA VAL A 306 7.32 16.02 24.44
C VAL A 306 6.91 16.86 25.66
N LYS A 307 7.87 17.29 26.48
CA LYS A 307 7.63 18.20 27.62
C LYS A 307 7.11 19.57 27.19
N ALA A 308 7.26 19.96 25.92
CA ALA A 308 6.68 21.19 25.39
C ALA A 308 5.18 21.08 25.08
N GLN A 309 4.55 19.93 25.35
CA GLN A 309 3.12 19.67 25.06
C GLN A 309 2.80 19.74 23.56
N ALA A 310 3.74 19.30 22.72
CA ALA A 310 3.50 19.13 21.29
C ALA A 310 2.47 18.03 21.04
N LEU A 311 1.66 18.20 19.99
CA LEU A 311 0.73 17.19 19.49
C LEU A 311 1.48 15.95 18.98
N SER A 312 2.53 16.18 18.21
CA SER A 312 3.35 15.13 17.62
C SER A 312 4.79 15.60 17.41
N VAL A 313 5.73 14.67 17.59
CA VAL A 313 7.15 14.88 17.30
C VAL A 313 7.64 13.78 16.38
N GLU A 314 7.87 14.14 15.11
CA GLU A 314 8.39 13.23 14.09
C GLU A 314 9.86 13.50 13.84
N THR A 315 10.69 12.46 13.76
CA THR A 315 12.12 12.60 13.48
C THR A 315 12.51 11.95 12.17
N VAL A 316 13.32 12.65 11.37
CA VAL A 316 13.83 12.19 10.08
C VAL A 316 15.36 12.27 10.06
N ASP A 317 16.01 11.20 9.60
CA ASP A 317 17.47 11.16 9.43
C ASP A 317 17.95 11.87 8.15
N SER A 318 19.26 12.11 8.06
CA SER A 318 19.88 12.75 6.90
C SER A 318 19.68 11.97 5.59
N LYS A 319 19.59 10.64 5.63
CA LYS A 319 19.40 9.79 4.44
C LYS A 319 18.02 10.02 3.84
N VAL A 320 16.97 9.97 4.65
CA VAL A 320 15.59 10.20 4.23
C VAL A 320 15.41 11.65 3.76
N LEU A 321 16.03 12.61 4.46
CA LEU A 321 15.99 14.01 4.06
C LEU A 321 16.69 14.26 2.72
N ASN A 322 17.84 13.64 2.48
CA ASN A 322 18.56 13.75 1.21
C ASN A 322 17.78 13.10 0.05
N LEU A 323 17.07 11.99 0.29
CA LEU A 323 16.16 11.42 -0.71
C LEU A 323 15.01 12.39 -1.06
N ALA A 324 14.49 13.12 -0.07
CA ALA A 324 13.50 14.16 -0.32
C ALA A 324 14.06 15.28 -1.19
N ARG A 325 15.31 15.74 -0.91
CA ARG A 325 16.02 16.79 -1.66
C ARG A 325 16.21 16.48 -3.14
N GLU A 326 16.37 15.22 -3.50
CA GLU A 326 16.51 14.75 -4.89
C GLU A 326 15.16 14.61 -5.63
N ASP A 327 14.03 14.69 -4.93
CA ASP A 327 12.70 14.54 -5.50
C ASP A 327 12.02 15.90 -5.76
N ILE A 328 11.11 15.93 -6.74
CA ILE A 328 10.34 17.13 -7.12
C ILE A 328 9.59 17.76 -5.94
N VAL A 329 9.25 16.97 -4.90
CA VAL A 329 8.60 17.47 -3.68
C VAL A 329 9.46 18.51 -2.96
N TRP A 330 10.79 18.43 -3.04
CA TRP A 330 11.69 19.39 -2.40
C TRP A 330 11.44 20.82 -2.84
N HIS A 331 11.12 21.04 -4.11
CA HIS A 331 10.88 22.38 -4.64
C HIS A 331 9.73 23.09 -3.93
N SER A 332 8.76 22.34 -3.39
CA SER A 332 7.64 22.88 -2.62
C SER A 332 7.97 23.17 -1.15
N VAL A 333 9.01 22.55 -0.58
CA VAL A 333 9.34 22.65 0.85
C VAL A 333 10.68 23.33 1.15
N LYS A 334 11.55 23.55 0.14
CA LYS A 334 12.90 24.11 0.34
C LYS A 334 12.91 25.48 1.05
N ALA A 335 11.84 26.27 0.90
CA ALA A 335 11.69 27.55 1.59
C ALA A 335 11.37 27.38 3.08
N LEU A 336 10.73 26.27 3.45
CA LEU A 336 10.29 25.93 4.80
C LEU A 336 11.37 25.19 5.61
N ILE A 337 12.39 24.64 4.93
CA ILE A 337 13.55 23.96 5.52
C ILE A 337 14.84 24.46 4.82
N THR A 338 15.28 25.66 5.17
CA THR A 338 16.50 26.30 4.66
C THR A 338 17.75 25.72 5.32
N ASP A 339 18.84 25.63 4.56
CA ASP A 339 20.13 25.25 5.13
C ASP A 339 20.69 26.38 6.02
N VAL A 340 21.43 25.99 7.06
CA VAL A 340 22.09 26.93 7.96
C VAL A 340 23.51 27.15 7.44
N PRO A 341 23.95 28.40 7.22
CA PRO A 341 25.30 28.67 6.70
C PRO A 341 26.40 28.00 7.54
N ASN A 342 27.35 27.34 6.87
CA ASN A 342 28.49 26.63 7.48
C ASN A 342 28.12 25.46 8.43
N LYS A 343 26.90 24.93 8.35
CA LYS A 343 26.49 23.75 9.14
C LYS A 343 25.73 22.76 8.28
N ASP A 344 26.03 21.47 8.46
CA ASP A 344 25.30 20.39 7.80
C ASP A 344 24.08 19.97 8.65
N MET A 345 22.90 19.99 8.03
CA MET A 345 21.68 19.48 8.66
C MET A 345 21.62 17.96 8.52
N LEU A 346 21.92 17.25 9.61
CA LEU A 346 21.96 15.78 9.66
C LEU A 346 20.79 15.13 10.41
N GLY A 347 19.91 15.94 11.00
CA GLY A 347 18.65 15.50 11.61
C GLY A 347 17.59 16.60 11.58
N LEU A 348 16.33 16.19 11.51
CA LEU A 348 15.17 17.09 11.50
C LEU A 348 14.08 16.54 12.43
N ASN A 349 13.65 17.36 13.40
CA ASN A 349 12.40 17.11 14.14
C ASN A 349 11.31 18.01 13.58
N ILE A 350 10.16 17.41 13.28
CA ILE A 350 8.93 18.09 12.84
C ILE A 350 7.99 18.06 14.05
N VAL A 351 7.85 19.22 14.71
CA VAL A 351 7.07 19.37 15.95
C VAL A 351 5.79 20.11 15.62
N GLU A 352 4.63 19.54 15.93
CA GLU A 352 3.35 20.17 15.66
C GLU A 352 2.59 20.50 16.95
N PHE A 353 1.94 21.66 16.96
CA PHE A 353 0.99 22.09 17.97
C PHE A 353 -0.36 22.31 17.29
N CYS A 354 -1.44 21.85 17.92
CA CYS A 354 -2.78 22.10 17.44
C CYS A 354 -3.75 22.33 18.60
N GLY A 355 -4.79 23.12 18.35
CA GLY A 355 -5.84 23.38 19.32
C GLY A 355 -6.88 24.36 18.77
N ASP A 356 -7.80 24.76 19.63
CA ASP A 356 -8.88 25.70 19.30
C ASP A 356 -8.62 27.13 19.75
N ASP A 357 -7.66 27.32 20.67
CA ASP A 357 -7.24 28.62 21.20
C ASP A 357 -5.93 29.06 20.52
N GLU A 358 -6.00 30.15 19.76
CA GLU A 358 -4.86 30.67 19.02
C GLU A 358 -3.76 31.22 19.95
N ASP A 359 -4.13 31.90 21.03
CA ASP A 359 -3.18 32.51 21.96
C ASP A 359 -2.41 31.43 22.73
N GLN A 360 -3.11 30.38 23.15
CA GLN A 360 -2.47 29.23 23.81
C GLN A 360 -1.46 28.55 22.88
N ILE A 361 -1.85 28.28 21.63
CA ILE A 361 -0.98 27.57 20.67
C ILE A 361 0.22 28.45 20.26
N ASN A 362 0.01 29.75 20.08
CA ASN A 362 1.11 30.69 19.85
C ASN A 362 2.06 30.73 21.05
N HIS A 363 1.54 30.77 22.28
CA HIS A 363 2.36 30.75 23.50
C HIS A 363 3.22 29.48 23.63
N LEU A 364 2.65 28.30 23.36
CA LEU A 364 3.40 27.04 23.37
C LEU A 364 4.51 27.03 22.30
N THR A 365 4.18 27.52 21.10
CA THR A 365 5.14 27.63 19.99
C THR A 365 6.28 28.59 20.33
N GLU A 366 5.97 29.78 20.85
CA GLU A 366 6.95 30.78 21.26
C GLU A 366 7.82 30.29 22.43
N SER A 367 7.23 29.60 23.41
CA SER A 367 7.96 28.99 24.52
C SER A 367 8.99 27.97 24.03
N LEU A 368 8.62 27.14 23.04
CA LEU A 368 9.55 26.21 22.41
C LEU A 368 10.67 26.97 21.67
N CYS A 369 10.33 27.96 20.85
CA CYS A 369 11.30 28.78 20.11
C CYS A 369 12.33 29.44 21.05
N GLN A 370 11.87 30.05 22.15
CA GLN A 370 12.76 30.70 23.13
C GLN A 370 13.75 29.71 23.75
N ARG A 371 13.29 28.50 24.08
CA ARG A 371 14.17 27.45 24.62
C ARG A 371 15.16 26.94 23.56
N LEU A 372 14.75 26.87 22.29
CA LEU A 372 15.65 26.51 21.20
C LEU A 372 16.72 27.58 20.96
N ASP A 373 16.34 28.85 21.06
CA ASP A 373 17.29 29.97 21.01
C ASP A 373 18.32 29.88 22.14
N ASP A 374 17.89 29.55 23.37
CA ASP A 374 18.80 29.34 24.50
C ASP A 374 19.80 28.20 24.24
N LEU A 375 19.34 27.06 23.70
CA LEU A 375 20.20 25.94 23.34
C LEU A 375 21.19 26.31 22.23
N MET A 376 20.74 27.05 21.21
CA MET A 376 21.60 27.53 20.13
C MET A 376 22.65 28.52 20.62
N ASN A 377 22.26 29.46 21.48
CA ASN A 377 23.17 30.45 22.06
C ASN A 377 24.27 29.80 22.92
N LYS A 378 23.93 28.70 23.62
CA LYS A 378 24.88 27.91 24.42
C LYS A 378 25.63 26.85 23.62
N GLN A 379 25.25 26.62 22.35
CA GLN A 379 25.75 25.53 21.51
C GLN A 379 25.56 24.13 22.12
N GLU A 380 24.40 23.93 22.77
CA GLU A 380 24.03 22.69 23.44
C GLU A 380 23.06 21.84 22.61
N ALA A 381 22.98 20.54 22.93
CA ALA A 381 22.02 19.59 22.35
C ALA A 381 22.02 19.46 20.81
N GLY A 382 23.07 19.95 20.14
CA GLY A 382 23.25 19.85 18.69
C GLY A 382 22.22 20.60 17.86
N VAL A 383 21.50 21.56 18.44
CA VAL A 383 20.50 22.38 17.72
C VAL A 383 21.23 23.41 16.87
N ILE A 384 20.99 23.40 15.55
CA ILE A 384 21.66 24.30 14.60
C ILE A 384 20.75 25.40 14.06
N GLY A 385 19.43 25.24 14.19
CA GLY A 385 18.44 26.22 13.76
C GLY A 385 17.02 25.64 13.81
N TYR A 386 16.01 26.48 13.59
CA TYR A 386 14.63 26.04 13.41
C TYR A 386 13.87 26.96 12.44
N GLN A 387 12.71 26.52 11.97
CA GLN A 387 11.75 27.33 11.21
C GLN A 387 10.32 27.03 11.63
N VAL A 388 9.49 28.06 11.72
CA VAL A 388 8.08 27.97 12.09
C VAL A 388 7.20 28.09 10.86
N CYS A 389 6.16 27.27 10.78
CA CYS A 389 5.09 27.33 9.78
C CYS A 389 3.76 27.63 10.48
N HIS A 390 3.08 28.68 10.02
CA HIS A 390 1.78 29.10 10.57
C HIS A 390 0.60 28.64 9.71
N ASP A 391 0.80 28.51 8.40
CA ASP A 391 -0.25 28.20 7.45
C ASP A 391 -0.45 26.69 7.26
N LEU A 392 -1.71 26.26 7.23
CA LEU A 392 -2.09 24.86 7.02
C LEU A 392 -1.55 24.26 5.72
N GLU A 393 -1.44 25.08 4.67
CA GLU A 393 -0.93 24.61 3.38
C GLU A 393 0.53 24.18 3.49
N ASP A 394 1.36 24.99 4.15
CA ASP A 394 2.78 24.71 4.34
C ASP A 394 3.01 23.53 5.29
N ILE A 395 2.20 23.42 6.36
CA ILE A 395 2.20 22.25 7.25
C ILE A 395 1.90 20.97 6.44
N ASN A 396 0.89 21.01 5.57
CA ASN A 396 0.54 19.86 4.74
C ASN A 396 1.64 19.53 3.71
N ARG A 397 2.34 20.54 3.15
CA ARG A 397 3.50 20.32 2.26
C ARG A 397 4.64 19.61 2.98
N ILE A 398 4.96 19.99 4.22
CA ILE A 398 5.98 19.32 5.05
C ILE A 398 5.60 17.86 5.32
N TYR A 399 4.36 17.59 5.74
CA TYR A 399 3.93 16.22 6.00
C TYR A 399 3.86 15.36 4.74
N ASN A 400 3.45 15.94 3.61
CA ASN A 400 3.49 15.25 2.32
C ASN A 400 4.93 14.89 1.92
N MET A 401 5.90 15.77 2.18
CA MET A 401 7.31 15.45 2.01
C MET A 401 7.73 14.29 2.91
N ARG A 402 7.44 14.32 4.22
CA ARG A 402 7.76 13.24 5.17
C ARG A 402 7.17 11.90 4.70
N LYS A 403 5.86 11.87 4.38
CA LYS A 403 5.16 10.67 3.89
C LYS A 403 5.79 10.14 2.60
N LYS A 404 6.16 11.03 1.67
CA LYS A 404 6.77 10.64 0.38
C LYS A 404 8.21 10.15 0.53
N ALA A 405 9.02 10.83 1.34
CA ALA A 405 10.45 10.52 1.54
C ALA A 405 10.67 9.10 2.08
N VAL A 406 9.84 8.66 3.03
CA VAL A 406 9.87 7.27 3.52
C VAL A 406 9.58 6.26 2.40
N GLY A 407 8.69 6.59 1.47
CA GLY A 407 8.43 5.77 0.28
C GLY A 407 9.64 5.65 -0.64
N LEU A 408 10.42 6.73 -0.79
CA LEU A 408 11.59 6.80 -1.67
C LEU A 408 12.74 5.88 -1.22
N LEU A 409 12.78 5.48 0.06
CA LEU A 409 13.74 4.48 0.57
C LEU A 409 13.72 3.19 -0.26
N GLY A 410 12.54 2.76 -0.73
CA GLY A 410 12.47 1.56 -1.55
C GLY A 410 13.07 1.71 -2.96
N ASN A 411 13.37 2.95 -3.38
CA ASN A 411 14.01 3.27 -4.67
C ASN A 411 15.54 3.47 -4.56
N SER A 412 16.16 3.12 -3.43
CA SER A 412 17.62 3.20 -3.25
C SER A 412 18.36 2.46 -4.36
N LYS A 413 19.52 3.00 -4.79
CA LYS A 413 20.36 2.38 -5.83
C LYS A 413 20.95 1.05 -5.33
N GLY A 414 21.14 0.10 -6.23
CA GLY A 414 21.71 -1.22 -5.92
C GLY A 414 20.67 -2.34 -5.82
N ALA A 415 21.16 -3.58 -5.65
CA ALA A 415 20.34 -4.78 -5.48
C ALA A 415 19.77 -4.90 -4.06
N ALA A 416 20.55 -4.55 -3.04
CA ALA A 416 20.09 -4.46 -1.67
C ALA A 416 19.10 -3.30 -1.52
N LYS A 417 17.94 -3.56 -0.92
CA LYS A 417 16.86 -2.57 -0.73
C LYS A 417 16.49 -2.48 0.76
N PRO A 418 16.22 -1.26 1.29
CA PRO A 418 15.65 -1.10 2.62
C PRO A 418 14.31 -1.85 2.74
N ILE A 419 14.23 -2.81 3.66
CA ILE A 419 13.06 -3.67 3.83
C ILE A 419 12.48 -3.62 5.26
N PRO A 420 11.14 -3.73 5.41
CA PRO A 420 10.49 -3.69 6.71
C PRO A 420 10.47 -5.07 7.38
N PHE A 421 11.42 -5.37 8.26
CA PHE A 421 11.43 -6.64 9.01
C PHE A 421 11.80 -6.52 10.49
N VAL A 422 12.56 -5.49 10.86
CA VAL A 422 12.90 -5.12 12.24
C VAL A 422 12.34 -3.74 12.64
N GLU A 423 11.36 -3.25 11.89
CA GLU A 423 10.67 -1.99 12.23
C GLU A 423 9.65 -2.19 13.36
N ASP A 424 9.17 -1.08 13.91
CA ASP A 424 8.05 -1.02 14.86
C ASP A 424 8.37 -1.53 16.27
N THR A 425 9.62 -1.36 16.70
CA THR A 425 10.01 -1.60 18.09
C THR A 425 9.63 -0.39 18.94
N CYS A 426 8.94 -0.64 20.05
CA CYS A 426 8.55 0.37 21.02
C CYS A 426 9.31 0.13 22.34
N VAL A 427 10.03 1.14 22.83
CA VAL A 427 10.72 1.09 24.13
C VAL A 427 10.28 2.29 24.97
N PRO A 428 10.37 2.22 26.32
CA PRO A 428 10.16 3.38 27.17
C PRO A 428 10.98 4.59 26.67
N PRO A 429 10.38 5.79 26.52
CA PRO A 429 11.07 6.97 25.95
C PRO A 429 12.38 7.33 26.65
N GLU A 430 12.49 7.08 27.95
CA GLU A 430 13.70 7.28 28.77
C GLU A 430 14.88 6.39 28.34
N HIS A 431 14.63 5.27 27.67
CA HIS A 431 15.63 4.32 27.20
C HIS A 431 15.90 4.41 25.70
N LEU A 432 15.13 5.22 24.97
CA LEU A 432 15.12 5.23 23.51
C LEU A 432 16.47 5.62 22.90
N ALA A 433 17.16 6.60 23.48
CA ALA A 433 18.45 7.06 22.96
C ALA A 433 19.51 5.95 23.03
N ASP A 434 19.63 5.29 24.18
CA ASP A 434 20.61 4.22 24.40
C ASP A 434 20.27 2.98 23.56
N TYR A 435 18.97 2.63 23.48
CA TYR A 435 18.48 1.57 22.60
C TYR A 435 18.90 1.80 21.14
N ILE A 436 18.77 3.03 20.64
CA ILE A 436 19.15 3.39 19.26
C ILE A 436 20.65 3.26 19.03
N VAL A 437 21.48 3.67 20.00
CA VAL A 437 22.94 3.53 19.90
C VAL A 437 23.33 2.06 19.75
N GLU A 438 22.78 1.18 20.59
CA GLU A 438 23.05 -0.26 20.50
C GLU A 438 22.46 -0.89 19.23
N PHE A 439 21.26 -0.48 18.81
CA PHE A 439 20.62 -0.94 17.57
C PHE A 439 21.50 -0.60 16.35
N ARG A 440 22.00 0.63 16.27
CA ARG A 440 22.88 1.07 15.19
C ARG A 440 24.18 0.28 15.18
N LYS A 441 24.81 0.13 16.35
CA LYS A 441 26.03 -0.67 16.49
C LYS A 441 25.83 -2.11 16.01
N LEU A 442 24.67 -2.71 16.31
CA LEU A 442 24.31 -4.05 15.83
C LEU A 442 24.26 -4.08 14.30
N LEU A 443 23.56 -3.15 13.66
CA LEU A 443 23.51 -3.09 12.18
C LEU A 443 24.86 -2.77 11.54
N ASP A 444 25.65 -1.89 12.15
CA ASP A 444 26.98 -1.49 11.69
C ASP A 444 27.98 -2.65 11.78
N ASN A 445 27.88 -3.51 12.80
CA ASN A 445 28.67 -4.75 12.92
C ASN A 445 28.39 -5.72 11.77
N HIS A 446 27.14 -5.74 11.27
CA HIS A 446 26.73 -6.49 10.08
C HIS A 446 27.02 -5.73 8.77
N GLN A 447 27.62 -4.53 8.83
CA GLN A 447 27.99 -3.68 7.69
C GLN A 447 26.81 -3.29 6.80
N LEU A 448 25.62 -3.11 7.39
CA LEU A 448 24.40 -2.82 6.65
C LEU A 448 24.16 -1.34 6.49
N ASN A 449 23.68 -0.96 5.30
CA ASN A 449 23.05 0.34 5.11
C ASN A 449 21.60 0.27 5.60
N TYR A 450 21.14 1.31 6.29
CA TYR A 450 19.76 1.39 6.77
C TYR A 450 19.24 2.83 6.76
N GLY A 451 17.92 2.98 6.75
CA GLY A 451 17.22 4.24 7.02
C GLY A 451 16.42 4.14 8.31
N MET A 452 16.38 5.23 9.09
CA MET A 452 15.66 5.30 10.37
C MET A 452 14.69 6.50 10.39
N PHE A 453 13.49 6.27 10.91
CA PHE A 453 12.46 7.28 11.13
C PHE A 453 11.52 6.78 12.24
N GLY A 454 10.75 7.65 12.88
CA GLY A 454 9.91 7.19 13.99
C GLY A 454 9.09 8.27 14.66
N HIS A 455 8.22 7.78 15.54
CA HIS A 455 7.36 8.54 16.44
C HIS A 455 8.05 8.58 17.80
N VAL A 456 8.99 9.51 17.92
CA VAL A 456 9.92 9.54 19.06
C VAL A 456 9.18 9.92 20.35
N ASP A 457 8.09 10.67 20.21
CA ASP A 457 7.13 10.97 21.27
C ASP A 457 6.46 9.73 21.87
N ALA A 458 6.23 8.70 21.05
CA ALA A 458 5.61 7.45 21.46
C ALA A 458 6.61 6.32 21.77
N GLY A 459 7.93 6.61 21.75
CA GLY A 459 8.96 5.59 21.97
C GLY A 459 9.10 4.58 20.82
N VAL A 460 8.54 4.88 19.64
CA VAL A 460 8.51 3.94 18.49
C VAL A 460 9.51 4.33 17.42
N LEU A 461 10.25 3.33 16.96
CA LEU A 461 11.25 3.46 15.92
C LEU A 461 10.99 2.51 14.75
N HIS A 462 11.11 3.04 13.55
CA HIS A 462 11.09 2.27 12.31
C HIS A 462 12.48 2.27 11.68
N VAL A 463 13.07 1.07 11.61
CA VAL A 463 14.37 0.85 11.00
C VAL A 463 14.24 -0.11 9.83
N ARG A 464 14.81 0.27 8.69
CA ARG A 464 14.79 -0.53 7.46
C ARG A 464 16.22 -0.82 6.99
N PRO A 465 16.82 -1.93 7.42
CA PRO A 465 18.08 -2.41 6.88
C PRO A 465 17.94 -2.79 5.39
N ALA A 466 18.98 -2.49 4.62
CA ALA A 466 19.05 -2.78 3.20
C ALA A 466 19.68 -4.15 2.97
N LEU A 467 18.90 -5.07 2.40
CA LEU A 467 19.33 -6.43 2.08
C LEU A 467 18.87 -6.81 0.66
N ASP A 468 19.64 -7.66 -0.02
CA ASP A 468 19.23 -8.30 -1.26
C ASP A 468 18.52 -9.61 -0.94
N MET A 469 17.18 -9.61 -1.03
CA MET A 469 16.39 -10.83 -0.78
C MET A 469 16.53 -11.89 -1.87
N CYS A 470 17.23 -11.62 -2.98
CA CYS A 470 17.58 -12.64 -3.97
C CYS A 470 18.88 -13.38 -3.62
N ASP A 471 19.70 -12.84 -2.72
CA ASP A 471 20.92 -13.47 -2.20
C ASP A 471 20.56 -14.39 -1.02
N PRO A 472 20.77 -15.72 -1.13
CA PRO A 472 20.46 -16.67 -0.05
C PRO A 472 21.18 -16.37 1.27
N VAL A 473 22.40 -15.82 1.23
CA VAL A 473 23.18 -15.51 2.44
C VAL A 473 22.56 -14.33 3.18
N GLN A 474 22.21 -13.27 2.45
CA GLN A 474 21.53 -12.10 3.04
C GLN A 474 20.10 -12.40 3.47
N GLU A 475 19.40 -13.31 2.78
CA GLU A 475 18.09 -13.80 3.22
C GLU A 475 18.19 -14.54 4.58
N ALA A 476 19.23 -15.35 4.79
CA ALA A 476 19.45 -16.01 6.08
C ALA A 476 19.83 -15.00 7.18
N LEU A 477 20.66 -14.01 6.85
CA LEU A 477 21.07 -12.92 7.76
C LEU A 477 19.86 -12.15 8.32
N MET A 478 18.79 -11.98 7.53
CA MET A 478 17.56 -11.33 7.99
C MET A 478 16.96 -11.98 9.24
N LYS A 479 16.95 -13.32 9.33
CA LYS A 479 16.46 -14.05 10.51
C LYS A 479 17.34 -13.78 11.72
N GLN A 480 18.66 -13.87 11.54
CA GLN A 480 19.63 -13.64 12.60
C GLN A 480 19.47 -12.23 13.19
N ILE A 481 19.41 -11.19 12.35
CA ILE A 481 19.21 -9.81 12.80
C ILE A 481 17.87 -9.66 13.52
N SER A 482 16.82 -10.34 13.05
CA SER A 482 15.51 -10.31 13.73
C SER A 482 15.61 -10.84 15.15
N ASP A 483 16.32 -11.95 15.38
CA ASP A 483 16.50 -12.54 16.71
C ASP A 483 17.33 -11.62 17.62
N GLU A 484 18.42 -11.05 17.10
CA GLU A 484 19.27 -10.13 17.85
C GLU A 484 18.51 -8.85 18.27
N ILE A 485 17.66 -8.31 17.38
CA ILE A 485 16.79 -7.16 17.70
C ILE A 485 15.71 -7.52 18.70
N VAL A 486 15.11 -8.72 18.63
CA VAL A 486 14.14 -9.18 19.64
C VAL A 486 14.77 -9.20 21.03
N ALA A 487 15.96 -9.77 21.17
CA ALA A 487 16.70 -9.79 22.42
C ALA A 487 17.05 -8.37 22.90
N LEU A 488 17.44 -7.48 21.97
CA LEU A 488 17.73 -6.09 22.29
C LEU A 488 16.49 -5.33 22.77
N THR A 489 15.34 -5.48 22.10
CA THR A 489 14.08 -4.85 22.53
C THR A 489 13.65 -5.34 23.91
N ALA A 490 13.77 -6.65 24.18
CA ALA A 490 13.47 -7.22 25.49
C ALA A 490 14.41 -6.70 26.60
N LYS A 491 15.70 -6.51 26.31
CA LYS A 491 16.69 -5.93 27.25
C LYS A 491 16.26 -4.55 27.77
N TYR A 492 15.59 -3.75 26.94
CA TYR A 492 15.13 -2.40 27.31
C TYR A 492 13.65 -2.36 27.77
N GLY A 493 13.04 -3.53 28.05
CA GLY A 493 11.65 -3.60 28.52
C GLY A 493 10.62 -3.16 27.47
N GLY A 494 10.98 -3.25 26.18
CA GLY A 494 10.14 -2.83 25.07
C GLY A 494 9.22 -3.92 24.52
N LEU A 495 8.50 -3.57 23.46
CA LEU A 495 7.63 -4.44 22.67
C LEU A 495 8.06 -4.44 21.20
N LEU A 496 7.88 -5.58 20.53
CA LEU A 496 8.27 -5.78 19.14
C LEU A 496 7.29 -5.15 18.12
N TRP A 497 6.06 -4.84 18.55
CA TRP A 497 4.95 -4.43 17.69
C TRP A 497 4.15 -3.26 18.31
N GLY A 498 4.61 -2.04 18.07
CA GLY A 498 3.93 -0.83 18.52
C GLY A 498 2.64 -0.52 17.73
N GLU A 499 2.65 -0.70 16.41
CA GLU A 499 1.53 -0.27 15.54
C GLU A 499 1.27 -1.12 14.29
N HIS A 500 2.21 -1.94 13.86
CA HIS A 500 2.12 -2.69 12.61
C HIS A 500 1.48 -4.07 12.79
N GLY A 501 1.38 -4.61 14.00
CA GLY A 501 0.92 -5.99 14.25
C GLY A 501 2.00 -7.05 14.00
N LYS A 502 1.68 -8.31 14.32
CA LYS A 502 2.60 -9.44 14.41
C LYS A 502 2.84 -10.14 13.07
N GLY A 503 1.79 -10.62 12.41
CA GLY A 503 1.90 -11.38 11.16
C GLY A 503 2.86 -12.58 11.24
N PHE A 504 3.95 -12.57 10.46
CA PHE A 504 4.98 -13.62 10.46
C PHE A 504 6.00 -13.47 11.60
N ARG A 505 5.98 -12.36 12.34
CA ARG A 505 6.78 -12.19 13.56
C ARG A 505 6.12 -12.85 14.77
N ALA A 506 4.96 -13.47 14.59
CA ALA A 506 4.18 -14.08 15.66
C ALA A 506 4.90 -15.21 16.41
N GLN A 507 5.94 -15.80 15.82
CA GLN A 507 6.83 -16.75 16.51
C GLN A 507 7.39 -16.23 17.85
N TYR A 508 7.56 -14.90 17.99
CA TYR A 508 8.10 -14.28 19.21
C TYR A 508 7.03 -14.02 20.29
N SER A 509 5.75 -14.28 20.00
CA SER A 509 4.64 -13.98 20.93
C SER A 509 4.78 -14.66 22.30
N PRO A 510 5.17 -15.94 22.40
CA PRO A 510 5.30 -16.59 23.71
C PRO A 510 6.28 -15.86 24.65
N GLU A 511 7.39 -15.35 24.13
CA GLU A 511 8.45 -14.69 24.91
C GLU A 511 7.96 -13.36 25.50
N PHE A 512 7.28 -12.52 24.71
CA PHE A 512 6.80 -11.21 25.17
C PHE A 512 5.63 -11.30 26.15
N PHE A 513 4.72 -12.26 25.99
CA PHE A 513 3.58 -12.43 26.89
C PHE A 513 3.93 -13.27 28.14
N GLY A 514 4.92 -14.16 28.03
CA GLY A 514 5.15 -15.20 29.02
C GLY A 514 4.11 -16.32 28.95
N GLU A 515 4.40 -17.46 29.57
CA GLU A 515 3.61 -18.69 29.43
C GLU A 515 2.14 -18.51 29.83
N VAL A 516 1.88 -17.85 30.96
CA VAL A 516 0.53 -17.68 31.51
C VAL A 516 -0.35 -16.82 30.61
N LEU A 517 0.07 -15.60 30.29
CA LEU A 517 -0.73 -14.70 29.46
C LEU A 517 -0.84 -15.22 28.03
N TYR A 518 0.20 -15.87 27.50
CA TYR A 518 0.12 -16.53 26.20
C TYR A 518 -0.93 -17.65 26.20
N ALA A 519 -1.01 -18.47 27.26
CA ALA A 519 -2.06 -19.48 27.40
C ALA A 519 -3.47 -18.85 27.45
N GLU A 520 -3.63 -17.67 28.05
CA GLU A 520 -4.93 -16.97 28.02
C GLU A 520 -5.30 -16.47 26.63
N LEU A 521 -4.34 -16.01 25.81
CA LEU A 521 -4.62 -15.73 24.41
C LEU A 521 -5.16 -16.97 23.69
N ARG A 522 -4.56 -18.14 23.93
CA ARG A 522 -4.99 -19.41 23.34
C ARG A 522 -6.39 -19.80 23.79
N ASN A 523 -6.73 -19.57 25.07
CA ASN A 523 -8.07 -19.81 25.61
C ASN A 523 -9.12 -18.92 24.93
N ILE A 524 -8.81 -17.63 24.76
CA ILE A 524 -9.68 -16.69 24.06
C ILE A 524 -9.85 -17.11 22.60
N LYS A 525 -8.76 -17.43 21.89
CA LYS A 525 -8.80 -17.94 20.51
C LYS A 525 -9.68 -19.19 20.39
N ALA A 526 -9.61 -20.13 21.34
CA ALA A 526 -10.44 -21.33 21.34
C ALA A 526 -11.94 -21.05 21.50
N ALA A 527 -12.32 -19.97 22.20
CA ALA A 527 -13.73 -19.59 22.35
C ALA A 527 -14.33 -19.03 21.04
N PHE A 528 -13.52 -18.40 20.19
CA PHE A 528 -13.96 -17.86 18.91
C PHE A 528 -13.79 -18.84 17.73
N ASP A 529 -12.67 -19.56 17.70
CA ASP A 529 -12.24 -20.38 16.57
C ASP A 529 -11.44 -21.61 17.05
N PRO A 530 -12.15 -22.63 17.60
CA PRO A 530 -11.53 -23.81 18.20
C PRO A 530 -10.76 -24.68 17.19
N ASP A 531 -11.15 -24.64 15.91
CA ASP A 531 -10.52 -25.41 14.83
C ASP A 531 -9.35 -24.65 14.17
N ASN A 532 -8.99 -23.45 14.66
CA ASN A 532 -7.91 -22.60 14.14
C ASN A 532 -8.02 -22.27 12.64
N ARG A 533 -9.21 -21.91 12.17
CA ARG A 533 -9.53 -21.69 10.76
C ARG A 533 -9.46 -20.23 10.33
N LEU A 534 -9.50 -19.28 11.27
CA LEU A 534 -9.38 -17.86 11.01
C LEU A 534 -7.94 -17.38 11.18
N ASN A 535 -7.37 -16.92 10.07
CA ASN A 535 -6.00 -16.40 9.92
C ASN A 535 -4.94 -17.13 10.77
N PRO A 536 -4.75 -18.45 10.56
CA PRO A 536 -3.94 -19.28 11.43
C PRO A 536 -2.46 -18.84 11.47
N GLY A 537 -1.88 -18.94 12.68
CA GLY A 537 -0.45 -18.74 12.92
C GLY A 537 0.00 -17.28 13.02
N LYS A 538 -0.91 -16.30 13.13
CA LYS A 538 -0.59 -14.86 13.20
C LYS A 538 -0.59 -14.25 14.61
N ILE A 539 -1.39 -14.78 15.54
CA ILE A 539 -1.42 -14.31 16.94
C ILE A 539 -1.08 -15.45 17.90
N CYS A 540 -1.95 -16.46 17.95
CA CYS A 540 -1.75 -17.69 18.72
C CYS A 540 -2.67 -18.80 18.16
N PRO A 541 -2.35 -20.09 18.39
CA PRO A 541 -3.28 -21.18 18.13
C PRO A 541 -4.29 -21.32 19.29
N PRO A 542 -5.46 -21.94 19.08
CA PRO A 542 -6.41 -22.19 20.17
C PRO A 542 -5.83 -23.13 21.24
N ALA A 543 -6.33 -23.03 22.46
CA ALA A 543 -5.99 -23.95 23.54
C ALA A 543 -6.41 -25.39 23.16
N GLY A 544 -5.55 -26.37 23.48
CA GLY A 544 -5.75 -27.77 23.13
C GLY A 544 -5.25 -28.18 21.73
N LEU A 545 -4.88 -27.22 20.88
CA LEU A 545 -4.30 -27.47 19.57
C LEU A 545 -2.90 -26.84 19.49
N ASP A 546 -1.88 -27.64 19.19
CA ASP A 546 -0.51 -27.15 19.01
C ASP A 546 -0.19 -26.96 17.53
N ALA A 547 -0.76 -25.90 16.94
CA ALA A 547 -0.52 -25.54 15.55
C ALA A 547 0.69 -24.59 15.42
N PRO A 548 1.47 -24.72 14.33
CA PRO A 548 2.66 -23.92 14.12
C PRO A 548 2.32 -22.44 13.90
N MET A 549 3.12 -21.57 14.52
CA MET A 549 3.11 -20.13 14.25
C MET A 549 3.82 -19.85 12.93
N LYS A 550 3.39 -18.79 12.21
CA LYS A 550 4.13 -18.31 11.05
C LYS A 550 5.48 -17.75 11.54
N GLN A 551 6.53 -18.07 10.79
CA GLN A 551 7.91 -17.79 11.15
C GLN A 551 8.50 -16.73 10.23
N VAL A 552 9.45 -15.92 10.73
CA VAL A 552 10.08 -14.86 9.94
C VAL A 552 11.00 -15.40 8.84
N ASP A 553 11.44 -16.65 8.96
CA ASP A 553 12.25 -17.34 7.95
C ASP A 553 11.41 -18.03 6.87
N ALA A 554 10.09 -17.94 6.92
CA ALA A 554 9.19 -18.47 5.88
C ALA A 554 9.54 -17.93 4.48
N VAL A 555 9.04 -18.62 3.44
CA VAL A 555 9.35 -18.31 2.03
C VAL A 555 9.03 -16.85 1.71
N LYS A 556 10.04 -16.14 1.19
CA LYS A 556 9.93 -14.73 0.82
C LYS A 556 9.73 -14.59 -0.69
N ARG A 557 9.26 -13.43 -1.12
CA ARG A 557 9.17 -13.06 -2.54
C ARG A 557 10.53 -13.20 -3.25
N GLY A 558 11.61 -12.85 -2.55
CA GLY A 558 12.98 -12.97 -3.07
C GLY A 558 13.42 -14.39 -3.40
N THR A 559 12.83 -15.41 -2.76
CA THR A 559 13.05 -16.83 -3.04
C THR A 559 12.54 -17.21 -4.44
N TYR A 560 11.44 -16.59 -4.90
CA TYR A 560 10.92 -16.77 -6.26
C TYR A 560 11.67 -15.90 -7.26
N ASP A 561 11.92 -14.63 -6.91
CA ASP A 561 12.59 -13.67 -7.81
C ASP A 561 14.00 -14.13 -8.20
N ARG A 562 14.75 -14.83 -7.32
CA ARG A 562 16.10 -15.33 -7.63
C ARG A 562 16.15 -16.46 -8.67
N GLN A 563 15.02 -17.13 -8.93
CA GLN A 563 14.93 -18.16 -9.97
C GLN A 563 14.95 -17.54 -11.38
N ILE A 564 14.76 -16.21 -11.48
CA ILE A 564 14.85 -15.47 -12.73
C ILE A 564 16.33 -15.06 -12.96
N PRO A 565 16.91 -15.38 -14.14
CA PRO A 565 18.29 -15.00 -14.47
C PRO A 565 18.56 -13.51 -14.26
N VAL A 566 19.77 -13.17 -13.81
CA VAL A 566 20.15 -11.80 -13.42
C VAL A 566 20.00 -10.83 -14.59
N GLU A 567 20.34 -11.27 -15.79
CA GLU A 567 20.25 -10.51 -17.04
C GLU A 567 18.79 -10.14 -17.35
N VAL A 568 17.89 -11.12 -17.22
CA VAL A 568 16.44 -10.91 -17.40
C VAL A 568 15.91 -9.95 -16.34
N ARG A 569 16.33 -10.08 -15.08
CA ARG A 569 15.94 -9.14 -14.02
C ARG A 569 16.40 -7.72 -14.29
N LYS A 570 17.59 -7.53 -14.87
CA LYS A 570 18.11 -6.22 -15.29
C LYS A 570 17.29 -5.65 -16.47
N GLU A 571 16.93 -6.47 -17.44
CA GLU A 571 16.11 -6.02 -18.58
C GLU A 571 14.68 -5.66 -18.16
N PHE A 572 14.09 -6.42 -17.23
CA PHE A 572 12.74 -6.20 -16.69
C PHE A 572 12.76 -5.45 -15.37
N ARG A 573 13.79 -4.65 -15.12
CA ARG A 573 14.02 -3.93 -13.86
C ARG A 573 12.78 -3.23 -13.32
N GLY A 574 12.00 -2.55 -14.18
CA GLY A 574 10.76 -1.89 -13.78
C GLY A 574 9.77 -2.83 -13.07
N ALA A 575 9.60 -4.06 -13.54
CA ALA A 575 8.75 -5.05 -12.87
C ALA A 575 9.40 -5.54 -11.56
N MET A 576 10.72 -5.77 -11.56
CA MET A 576 11.49 -6.28 -10.41
C MET A 576 11.64 -5.27 -9.26
N GLU A 577 11.40 -3.98 -9.50
CA GLU A 577 11.53 -2.94 -8.47
C GLU A 577 10.29 -2.81 -7.57
N CYS A 578 9.09 -3.24 -8.01
CA CYS A 578 7.89 -3.17 -7.17
C CYS A 578 8.10 -3.82 -5.79
N ASN A 579 8.04 -3.03 -4.72
CA ASN A 579 8.22 -3.55 -3.37
C ASN A 579 6.91 -4.03 -2.71
N GLY A 580 5.75 -3.76 -3.32
CA GLY A 580 4.44 -4.19 -2.80
C GLY A 580 3.66 -3.12 -2.02
N ASN A 581 4.17 -1.87 -1.92
CA ASN A 581 3.58 -0.79 -1.10
C ASN A 581 2.11 -0.44 -1.36
N GLY A 582 1.59 -0.82 -2.52
CA GLY A 582 0.17 -0.70 -2.84
C GLY A 582 -0.32 0.73 -3.07
N LEU A 583 0.54 1.75 -3.22
CA LEU A 583 0.10 3.13 -3.52
C LEU A 583 -0.82 3.22 -4.73
N CYS A 584 -0.68 2.28 -5.67
CA CYS A 584 -1.58 2.15 -6.80
C CYS A 584 -3.05 1.86 -6.45
N PHE A 585 -3.35 1.45 -5.20
CA PHE A 585 -4.70 1.22 -4.67
C PHE A 585 -5.36 2.46 -4.07
N ASN A 586 -4.79 3.64 -4.32
CA ASN A 586 -5.36 4.91 -3.89
C ASN A 586 -6.84 5.05 -4.31
N PHE A 587 -7.71 5.35 -3.35
CA PHE A 587 -9.14 5.54 -3.55
C PHE A 587 -9.48 6.76 -4.41
N ASP A 588 -8.64 7.80 -4.37
CA ASP A 588 -8.92 9.08 -5.01
C ASP A 588 -8.97 8.94 -6.54
N VAL A 589 -10.15 9.16 -7.11
CA VAL A 589 -10.40 9.12 -8.55
C VAL A 589 -9.64 10.19 -9.32
N LYS A 590 -9.26 11.30 -8.67
CA LYS A 590 -8.48 12.39 -9.28
C LYS A 590 -6.99 12.08 -9.38
N SER A 591 -6.49 11.10 -8.63
CA SER A 591 -5.12 10.65 -8.78
C SER A 591 -4.93 9.93 -10.13
N GLN A 592 -3.89 10.31 -10.89
CA GLN A 592 -3.65 9.78 -12.24
C GLN A 592 -3.32 8.28 -12.24
N MET A 593 -2.64 7.77 -11.21
CA MET A 593 -2.31 6.34 -11.09
C MET A 593 -3.38 5.60 -10.27
N CYS A 594 -4.01 4.51 -10.73
CA CYS A 594 -4.02 3.91 -12.07
C CYS A 594 -5.49 3.74 -12.52
N PRO A 595 -5.94 4.34 -13.64
CA PRO A 595 -7.38 4.46 -13.93
C PRO A 595 -8.06 3.11 -14.14
N SER A 596 -7.39 2.17 -14.81
CA SER A 596 -7.94 0.84 -15.09
C SER A 596 -8.29 0.06 -13.81
N MET A 597 -7.48 0.17 -12.76
CA MET A 597 -7.79 -0.48 -11.49
C MET A 597 -8.95 0.22 -10.80
N LYS A 598 -8.97 1.56 -10.77
CA LYS A 598 -10.04 2.34 -10.11
C LYS A 598 -11.41 2.07 -10.71
N ILE A 599 -11.47 1.90 -12.04
CA ILE A 599 -12.73 1.62 -12.76
C ILE A 599 -13.14 0.15 -12.57
N SER A 600 -12.20 -0.79 -12.72
CA SER A 600 -12.53 -2.23 -12.66
C SER A 600 -12.67 -2.80 -11.25
N GLY A 601 -12.07 -2.18 -10.24
CA GLY A 601 -11.90 -2.76 -8.91
C GLY A 601 -10.94 -3.97 -8.85
N GLN A 602 -10.30 -4.34 -9.97
CA GLN A 602 -9.46 -5.53 -10.06
C GLN A 602 -7.97 -5.19 -9.90
N ARG A 603 -7.34 -5.80 -8.90
CA ARG A 603 -5.93 -5.50 -8.55
C ARG A 603 -4.93 -5.96 -9.62
N ILE A 604 -5.28 -6.91 -10.49
CA ILE A 604 -4.45 -7.30 -11.65
C ILE A 604 -4.16 -6.11 -12.58
N HIS A 605 -5.08 -5.13 -12.66
CA HIS A 605 -4.93 -3.92 -13.47
C HIS A 605 -4.21 -2.78 -12.74
N SER A 606 -3.57 -3.04 -11.60
CA SER A 606 -2.69 -2.09 -10.92
C SER A 606 -1.23 -2.28 -11.35
N PRO A 607 -0.35 -1.26 -11.23
CA PRO A 607 1.09 -1.45 -11.32
C PRO A 607 1.63 -2.61 -10.48
N LYS A 608 1.16 -2.77 -9.22
CA LYS A 608 1.55 -3.90 -8.36
C LYS A 608 1.14 -5.26 -8.96
N GLY A 609 -0.11 -5.39 -9.39
CA GLY A 609 -0.62 -6.60 -10.05
C GLY A 609 0.17 -6.94 -11.30
N ARG A 610 0.33 -5.96 -12.20
CA ARG A 610 1.11 -6.10 -13.44
C ARG A 610 2.56 -6.54 -13.19
N ALA A 611 3.22 -5.92 -12.23
CA ALA A 611 4.59 -6.29 -11.85
C ALA A 611 4.66 -7.73 -11.35
N THR A 612 3.73 -8.12 -10.47
CA THR A 612 3.66 -9.47 -9.89
C THR A 612 3.46 -10.53 -10.98
N LEU A 613 2.55 -10.28 -11.93
CA LEU A 613 2.27 -11.21 -13.03
C LEU A 613 3.45 -11.33 -13.99
N VAL A 614 4.15 -10.23 -14.29
CA VAL A 614 5.35 -10.28 -15.13
C VAL A 614 6.49 -11.01 -14.45
N ARG A 615 6.71 -10.82 -13.14
CA ARG A 615 7.71 -11.59 -12.38
C ARG A 615 7.44 -13.08 -12.46
N GLU A 616 6.21 -13.48 -12.16
CA GLU A 616 5.85 -14.89 -12.20
C GLU A 616 5.93 -15.48 -13.60
N TRP A 617 5.53 -14.70 -14.61
CA TRP A 617 5.69 -15.10 -16.01
C TRP A 617 7.15 -15.33 -16.39
N LEU A 618 8.05 -14.43 -16.01
CA LEU A 618 9.50 -14.59 -16.25
C LEU A 618 10.07 -15.79 -15.50
N ARG A 619 9.61 -16.04 -14.26
CA ARG A 619 10.00 -17.21 -13.46
C ARG A 619 9.63 -18.51 -14.17
N LEU A 620 8.36 -18.64 -14.58
CA LEU A 620 7.84 -19.82 -15.27
C LEU A 620 8.52 -20.03 -16.64
N LEU A 621 8.82 -18.96 -17.37
CA LEU A 621 9.61 -19.07 -18.61
C LEU A 621 11.04 -19.57 -18.34
N SER A 622 11.67 -19.09 -17.28
CA SER A 622 13.03 -19.51 -16.88
C SER A 622 13.05 -20.98 -16.47
N GLU A 623 12.03 -21.43 -15.73
CA GLU A 623 11.82 -22.83 -15.34
C GLU A 623 11.65 -23.76 -16.56
N GLN A 624 11.03 -23.27 -17.64
CA GLN A 624 10.94 -23.97 -18.93
C GLN A 624 12.20 -23.85 -19.82
N GLY A 625 13.31 -23.30 -19.29
CA GLY A 625 14.59 -23.21 -19.99
C GLY A 625 14.71 -22.06 -21.01
N VAL A 626 13.83 -21.04 -20.94
CA VAL A 626 13.96 -19.85 -21.80
C VAL A 626 15.14 -18.99 -21.35
N THR A 627 16.11 -18.82 -22.23
CA THR A 627 17.33 -18.05 -21.94
C THR A 627 17.15 -16.54 -22.22
N PRO A 628 17.97 -15.67 -21.62
CA PRO A 628 17.97 -14.23 -21.93
C PRO A 628 18.12 -13.96 -23.43
N GLU A 629 19.02 -14.66 -24.12
CA GLU A 629 19.26 -14.49 -25.57
C GLU A 629 18.01 -14.83 -26.40
N THR A 630 17.20 -15.78 -25.93
CA THR A 630 15.96 -16.19 -26.59
C THR A 630 14.88 -15.10 -26.48
N LEU A 631 14.80 -14.43 -25.33
CA LEU A 631 13.93 -13.27 -25.13
C LEU A 631 14.41 -12.10 -26.00
N ASP A 632 15.70 -11.86 -26.01
CA ASP A 632 16.31 -10.71 -26.66
C ASP A 632 16.22 -10.81 -28.20
N LYS A 633 16.45 -12.01 -28.77
CA LYS A 633 16.13 -12.32 -30.18
C LYS A 633 14.63 -12.18 -30.49
N GLY A 634 13.77 -12.61 -29.57
CA GLY A 634 12.32 -12.47 -29.71
C GLY A 634 11.85 -11.02 -29.83
N ILE A 635 12.57 -10.09 -29.21
CA ILE A 635 12.30 -8.64 -29.27
C ILE A 635 12.89 -8.02 -30.54
N LYS A 636 14.14 -8.37 -30.90
CA LYS A 636 14.91 -7.69 -31.97
C LYS A 636 14.66 -8.25 -33.39
N GLU A 637 14.38 -9.54 -33.52
CA GLU A 637 14.44 -10.27 -34.82
C GLU A 637 13.09 -10.81 -35.30
N ASN A 638 11.97 -10.22 -34.89
CA ASN A 638 10.62 -10.66 -35.27
C ASN A 638 10.29 -10.31 -36.75
N ARG A 639 11.08 -10.85 -37.70
CA ARG A 639 10.89 -10.69 -39.14
C ARG A 639 9.68 -11.50 -39.60
N PRO A 640 8.82 -10.94 -40.46
CA PRO A 640 7.66 -11.66 -40.99
C PRO A 640 8.13 -12.86 -41.81
N SER A 641 7.71 -14.06 -41.42
CA SER A 641 7.93 -15.31 -42.15
C SER A 641 6.61 -16.07 -42.30
N LEU A 642 6.41 -16.74 -43.43
CA LEU A 642 5.18 -17.48 -43.71
C LEU A 642 4.94 -18.59 -42.65
N ARG A 643 6.00 -19.31 -42.27
CA ARG A 643 5.97 -20.31 -41.21
C ARG A 643 5.56 -19.69 -39.86
N GLY A 644 6.15 -18.55 -39.50
CA GLY A 644 5.79 -17.83 -38.28
C GLY A 644 4.33 -17.37 -38.27
N LEU A 645 3.79 -16.94 -39.41
CA LEU A 645 2.37 -16.56 -39.53
C LEU A 645 1.44 -17.76 -39.34
N ILE A 646 1.76 -18.91 -39.94
CA ILE A 646 1.01 -20.16 -39.78
C ILE A 646 1.01 -20.59 -38.30
N ASP A 647 2.18 -20.60 -37.65
CA ASP A 647 2.30 -21.00 -36.25
C ASP A 647 1.51 -20.05 -35.32
N LYS A 648 1.61 -18.73 -35.53
CA LYS A 648 0.83 -17.74 -34.77
C LYS A 648 -0.67 -17.93 -34.94
N THR A 649 -1.12 -18.17 -36.17
CA THR A 649 -2.54 -18.40 -36.49
C THR A 649 -3.06 -19.66 -35.80
N ARG A 650 -2.30 -20.76 -35.86
CA ARG A 650 -2.63 -22.01 -35.16
C ARG A 650 -2.71 -21.81 -33.66
N ASN A 651 -1.74 -21.12 -33.06
CA ASN A 651 -1.71 -20.86 -31.62
C ASN A 651 -2.90 -19.98 -31.18
N THR A 652 -3.21 -18.92 -31.92
CA THR A 652 -4.37 -18.06 -31.64
C THR A 652 -5.69 -18.82 -31.76
N TRP A 653 -5.86 -19.66 -32.78
CA TRP A 653 -7.05 -20.49 -32.92
C TRP A 653 -7.20 -21.50 -31.77
N ARG A 654 -6.09 -22.12 -31.34
CA ARG A 654 -6.09 -23.03 -30.18
C ARG A 654 -6.46 -22.31 -28.88
N ALA A 655 -5.89 -21.12 -28.64
CA ALA A 655 -6.24 -20.30 -27.49
C ALA A 655 -7.75 -19.97 -27.46
N GLN A 656 -8.34 -19.63 -28.61
CA GLN A 656 -9.78 -19.39 -28.74
C GLN A 656 -10.64 -20.64 -28.47
N LYS A 657 -10.08 -21.84 -28.66
CA LYS A 657 -10.73 -23.11 -28.32
C LYS A 657 -10.60 -23.52 -26.85
N GLY A 658 -9.97 -22.70 -26.01
CA GLY A 658 -9.85 -22.94 -24.57
C GLY A 658 -8.52 -23.54 -24.11
N ASP A 659 -7.50 -23.59 -24.99
CA ASP A 659 -6.15 -23.96 -24.55
C ASP A 659 -5.60 -22.93 -23.55
N TYR A 660 -5.53 -23.31 -22.27
CA TYR A 660 -4.98 -22.47 -21.21
C TYR A 660 -3.50 -22.13 -21.42
N ASP A 661 -3.15 -20.85 -21.29
CA ASP A 661 -1.78 -20.35 -21.22
C ASP A 661 -1.76 -19.16 -20.27
N PHE A 662 -0.96 -19.22 -19.21
CA PHE A 662 -0.83 -18.13 -18.25
C PHE A 662 -0.47 -16.78 -18.92
N SER A 663 0.22 -16.82 -20.06
CA SER A 663 0.53 -15.63 -20.85
C SER A 663 -0.72 -14.83 -21.26
N HIS A 664 -1.90 -15.45 -21.35
CA HIS A 664 -3.16 -14.75 -21.63
C HIS A 664 -3.62 -13.90 -20.44
N GLU A 665 -3.49 -14.38 -19.20
CA GLU A 665 -3.83 -13.63 -18.00
C GLU A 665 -2.87 -12.43 -17.82
N VAL A 666 -1.57 -12.62 -18.08
CA VAL A 666 -0.60 -11.51 -18.09
C VAL A 666 -0.96 -10.49 -19.17
N LYS A 667 -1.36 -10.95 -20.36
CA LYS A 667 -1.79 -10.08 -21.46
C LYS A 667 -3.04 -9.28 -21.10
N GLU A 668 -3.99 -9.87 -20.38
CA GLU A 668 -5.18 -9.17 -19.89
C GLU A 668 -4.79 -8.00 -18.97
N ALA A 669 -3.94 -8.26 -17.97
CA ALA A 669 -3.44 -7.24 -17.06
C ALA A 669 -2.70 -6.11 -17.81
N MET A 670 -1.86 -6.45 -18.79
CA MET A 670 -1.13 -5.49 -19.63
C MET A 670 -2.05 -4.70 -20.58
N SER A 671 -3.13 -5.31 -21.07
CA SER A 671 -4.04 -4.67 -22.03
C SER A 671 -4.76 -3.47 -21.41
N GLY A 672 -5.05 -3.51 -20.11
CA GLY A 672 -5.67 -2.39 -19.39
C GLY A 672 -4.73 -1.21 -19.11
N CYS A 673 -3.43 -1.29 -19.43
CA CYS A 673 -2.50 -0.18 -19.20
C CYS A 673 -2.55 0.81 -20.37
N LEU A 674 -2.87 2.08 -20.05
CA LEU A 674 -2.91 3.21 -21.00
C LEU A 674 -1.53 3.75 -21.40
N ALA A 675 -0.45 3.16 -20.89
CA ALA A 675 0.92 3.63 -21.12
C ALA A 675 1.23 5.09 -20.71
N CYS A 676 0.39 5.72 -19.86
CA CYS A 676 0.50 7.15 -19.50
C CYS A 676 1.70 7.55 -18.62
N LYS A 677 2.55 6.60 -18.20
CA LYS A 677 3.71 6.82 -17.31
C LYS A 677 3.43 7.46 -15.94
N ALA A 678 2.16 7.60 -15.53
CA ALA A 678 1.82 8.07 -14.18
C ALA A 678 2.44 7.20 -13.08
N CYS A 679 2.63 5.89 -13.32
CA CYS A 679 3.26 5.01 -12.36
C CYS A 679 4.77 5.23 -12.19
N SER A 680 5.47 5.70 -13.23
CA SER A 680 6.90 6.02 -13.12
C SER A 680 7.18 7.33 -12.39
N THR A 681 6.18 8.21 -12.29
CA THR A 681 6.30 9.52 -11.63
C THR A 681 5.67 9.56 -10.24
N GLN A 682 4.49 8.96 -10.07
CA GLN A 682 3.74 9.01 -8.81
C GLN A 682 4.07 7.87 -7.86
N CYS A 683 4.53 6.71 -8.35
CA CYS A 683 4.97 5.65 -7.46
C CYS A 683 6.32 6.05 -6.83
N PRO A 684 6.50 5.93 -5.50
CA PRO A 684 7.77 6.25 -4.86
C PRO A 684 8.92 5.35 -5.34
N ILE A 685 8.59 4.16 -5.85
CA ILE A 685 9.55 3.20 -6.42
C ILE A 685 9.73 3.40 -7.93
N LYS A 686 9.08 4.40 -8.53
CA LYS A 686 9.20 4.80 -9.93
C LYS A 686 9.04 3.64 -10.94
N ILE A 687 8.09 2.73 -10.65
CA ILE A 687 7.81 1.59 -11.52
C ILE A 687 7.39 2.01 -12.94
N ASP A 688 8.04 1.43 -13.94
CA ASP A 688 7.76 1.67 -15.36
C ASP A 688 6.99 0.50 -16.00
N VAL A 689 5.68 0.48 -15.74
CA VAL A 689 4.75 -0.45 -16.41
C VAL A 689 4.76 -0.33 -17.93
N PRO A 690 4.71 0.88 -18.53
CA PRO A 690 4.74 1.02 -19.99
C PRO A 690 5.92 0.30 -20.65
N SER A 691 7.12 0.41 -20.08
CA SER A 691 8.33 -0.22 -20.63
C SER A 691 8.27 -1.74 -20.61
N PHE A 692 8.01 -2.37 -19.46
CA PHE A 692 7.95 -3.84 -19.42
C PHE A 692 6.72 -4.40 -20.14
N ARG A 693 5.62 -3.65 -20.23
CA ARG A 693 4.45 -3.99 -21.05
C ARG A 693 4.82 -4.10 -22.52
N ALA A 694 5.57 -3.13 -23.06
CA ALA A 694 5.96 -3.14 -24.46
C ALA A 694 6.81 -4.39 -24.78
N LYS A 695 7.78 -4.71 -23.91
CA LYS A 695 8.60 -5.93 -24.02
C LYS A 695 7.75 -7.20 -23.96
N PHE A 696 6.86 -7.29 -22.97
CA PHE A 696 5.93 -8.42 -22.84
C PHE A 696 5.09 -8.59 -24.11
N LEU A 697 4.46 -7.52 -24.63
CA LEU A 697 3.61 -7.59 -25.82
C LEU A 697 4.38 -7.98 -27.08
N ALA A 698 5.65 -7.56 -27.21
CA ALA A 698 6.52 -7.98 -28.30
C ALA A 698 6.73 -9.51 -28.27
N LEU A 699 7.03 -10.06 -27.09
CA LEU A 699 7.24 -11.49 -26.88
C LEU A 699 5.94 -12.30 -27.07
N TYR A 700 4.84 -11.83 -26.50
CA TYR A 700 3.51 -12.43 -26.61
C TYR A 700 3.06 -12.53 -28.08
N HIS A 701 3.19 -11.45 -28.86
CA HIS A 701 2.86 -11.45 -30.28
C HIS A 701 3.94 -12.08 -31.18
N GLY A 702 5.06 -12.52 -30.58
CA GLY A 702 5.95 -13.52 -31.17
C GLY A 702 5.29 -14.90 -31.25
N ARG A 703 4.33 -15.21 -30.36
CA ARG A 703 3.60 -16.48 -30.28
C ARG A 703 2.18 -16.43 -30.84
N TYR A 704 1.47 -15.32 -30.62
CA TYR A 704 0.07 -15.13 -30.99
C TYR A 704 -0.09 -14.03 -32.05
N LEU A 705 -1.18 -14.08 -32.83
CA LEU A 705 -1.53 -13.01 -33.77
C LEU A 705 -1.73 -11.68 -33.03
N ARG A 706 -1.27 -10.60 -33.66
CA ARG A 706 -1.49 -9.23 -33.21
C ARG A 706 -2.82 -8.70 -33.78
N PRO A 707 -3.66 -8.01 -32.98
CA PRO A 707 -4.89 -7.41 -33.48
C PRO A 707 -4.63 -6.43 -34.63
N VAL A 708 -5.54 -6.40 -35.61
CA VAL A 708 -5.44 -5.49 -36.78
C VAL A 708 -5.40 -4.02 -36.34
N ARG A 709 -6.16 -3.64 -35.30
CA ARG A 709 -6.16 -2.28 -34.75
C ARG A 709 -4.76 -1.79 -34.37
N ASP A 710 -3.91 -2.65 -33.82
CA ASP A 710 -2.55 -2.28 -33.41
C ASP A 710 -1.71 -1.90 -34.64
N HIS A 711 -1.91 -2.61 -35.76
CA HIS A 711 -1.24 -2.30 -37.02
C HIS A 711 -1.77 -1.01 -37.64
N ILE A 712 -3.06 -0.72 -37.52
CA ILE A 712 -3.65 0.55 -37.97
C ILE A 712 -3.03 1.71 -37.18
N VAL A 713 -3.04 1.64 -35.84
CA VAL A 713 -2.49 2.68 -34.97
C VAL A 713 -0.99 2.87 -35.20
N ALA A 714 -0.22 1.77 -35.32
CA ALA A 714 1.22 1.85 -35.58
C ALA A 714 1.58 2.49 -36.93
N ASN A 715 0.65 2.51 -37.90
CA ASN A 715 0.87 3.13 -39.21
C ASN A 715 0.27 4.53 -39.32
N VAL A 716 -0.30 5.10 -38.25
CA VAL A 716 -0.89 6.45 -38.25
C VAL A 716 0.11 7.49 -38.74
N GLU A 717 1.39 7.39 -38.38
CA GLU A 717 2.41 8.34 -38.83
C GLU A 717 2.59 8.35 -40.36
N ASN A 718 2.37 7.20 -41.01
CA ASN A 718 2.46 7.05 -42.46
C ASN A 718 1.12 7.36 -43.15
N SER A 719 0.00 6.95 -42.55
CA SER A 719 -1.32 7.07 -43.18
C SER A 719 -1.96 8.44 -42.96
N ALA A 720 -1.86 9.03 -41.77
CA ALA A 720 -2.50 10.32 -41.46
C ALA A 720 -2.08 11.46 -42.40
N PRO A 721 -0.80 11.63 -42.78
CA PRO A 721 -0.40 12.67 -43.75
C PRO A 721 -1.07 12.50 -45.12
N LEU A 722 -1.32 11.26 -45.55
CA LEU A 722 -1.96 10.97 -46.84
C LEU A 722 -3.46 11.26 -46.78
N LEU A 723 -4.13 10.82 -45.71
CA LEU A 723 -5.57 11.01 -45.50
C LEU A 723 -5.90 12.50 -45.26
N ALA A 724 -5.04 13.23 -44.56
CA ALA A 724 -5.20 14.65 -44.27
C ALA A 724 -5.10 15.56 -45.51
N LYS A 725 -4.72 15.05 -46.69
CA LYS A 725 -4.77 15.81 -47.96
C LYS A 725 -6.20 16.05 -48.45
N ALA A 726 -7.15 15.21 -48.05
CA ALA A 726 -8.56 15.32 -48.43
C ALA A 726 -9.46 15.15 -47.19
N PRO A 727 -9.32 16.03 -46.16
CA PRO A 727 -9.97 15.81 -44.87
C PRO A 727 -11.50 15.84 -45.00
N GLY A 728 -12.06 16.58 -45.97
CA GLY A 728 -13.50 16.63 -46.26
C GLY A 728 -14.10 15.27 -46.58
N VAL A 729 -13.41 14.52 -47.44
CA VAL A 729 -13.83 13.19 -47.90
C VAL A 729 -13.77 12.19 -46.75
N PHE A 730 -12.63 12.11 -46.06
CA PHE A 730 -12.47 11.15 -44.97
C PHE A 730 -13.37 11.47 -43.78
N ASN A 731 -13.52 12.74 -43.40
CA ASN A 731 -14.43 13.14 -42.34
C ASN A 731 -15.90 12.83 -42.69
N PHE A 732 -16.31 12.96 -43.96
CA PHE A 732 -17.65 12.55 -44.39
C PHE A 732 -17.89 11.07 -44.08
N PHE A 733 -16.95 10.18 -44.41
CA PHE A 733 -17.08 8.75 -44.13
C PHE A 733 -16.97 8.42 -42.63
N LEU A 734 -16.02 9.02 -41.91
CA LEU A 734 -15.81 8.78 -40.46
C LEU A 734 -17.01 9.22 -39.60
N ARG A 735 -17.79 10.20 -40.08
CA ARG A 735 -19.03 10.66 -39.44
C ARG A 735 -20.22 9.73 -39.67
N GLN A 736 -20.17 8.81 -40.64
CA GLN A 736 -21.32 7.96 -40.93
C GLN A 736 -21.56 6.96 -39.78
N PRO A 737 -22.77 6.89 -39.21
CA PRO A 737 -23.08 5.97 -38.11
C PRO A 737 -22.78 4.50 -38.42
N LEU A 738 -22.95 4.11 -39.70
CA LEU A 738 -22.62 2.76 -40.16
C LEU A 738 -21.11 2.47 -40.05
N VAL A 739 -20.26 3.42 -40.42
CA VAL A 739 -18.80 3.28 -40.34
C VAL A 739 -18.35 3.19 -38.89
N GLN A 740 -18.90 4.04 -38.02
CA GLN A 740 -18.62 4.00 -36.57
C GLN A 740 -19.02 2.65 -35.97
N LYS A 741 -20.21 2.14 -36.30
CA LYS A 741 -20.69 0.83 -35.83
C LYS A 741 -19.85 -0.34 -36.36
N ILE A 742 -19.38 -0.26 -37.61
CA ILE A 742 -18.47 -1.26 -38.17
C ILE A 742 -17.11 -1.21 -37.46
N SER A 743 -16.55 -0.03 -37.26
CA SER A 743 -15.29 0.18 -36.54
C SER A 743 -15.36 -0.35 -35.11
N GLU A 744 -16.43 -0.03 -34.38
CA GLU A 744 -16.68 -0.51 -33.03
C GLU A 744 -16.70 -2.05 -33.00
N LYS A 745 -17.48 -2.69 -33.90
CA LYS A 745 -17.62 -4.15 -33.91
C LYS A 745 -16.39 -4.91 -34.40
N THR A 746 -15.65 -4.36 -35.35
CA THR A 746 -14.56 -5.08 -36.03
C THR A 746 -13.18 -4.73 -35.48
N LEU A 747 -12.94 -3.46 -35.18
CA LEU A 747 -11.65 -2.95 -34.69
C LEU A 747 -11.68 -2.65 -33.18
N GLY A 748 -12.86 -2.54 -32.58
CA GLY A 748 -13.02 -2.15 -31.17
C GLY A 748 -12.63 -0.69 -30.93
N MET A 749 -12.73 0.17 -31.95
CA MET A 749 -12.42 1.60 -31.85
C MET A 749 -13.73 2.40 -31.93
N VAL A 750 -13.98 3.18 -30.90
CA VAL A 750 -15.08 4.14 -30.78
C VAL A 750 -14.53 5.55 -30.94
N ASP A 751 -15.39 6.51 -31.32
CA ASP A 751 -15.04 7.93 -31.45
C ASP A 751 -13.78 8.20 -32.28
N LEU A 752 -13.74 7.68 -33.51
CA LEU A 752 -12.61 7.88 -34.42
C LEU A 752 -12.36 9.39 -34.63
N PRO A 753 -11.11 9.87 -34.44
CA PRO A 753 -10.80 11.28 -34.53
C PRO A 753 -11.01 11.78 -35.96
N LEU A 754 -11.58 12.98 -36.08
CA LEU A 754 -11.76 13.66 -37.36
C LEU A 754 -10.51 14.46 -37.70
N PHE A 755 -10.13 14.48 -38.97
CA PHE A 755 -9.03 15.32 -39.44
C PHE A 755 -9.40 16.80 -39.30
N SER A 756 -8.42 17.63 -38.94
CA SER A 756 -8.65 19.07 -38.76
C SER A 756 -9.10 19.74 -40.07
N GLN A 757 -10.11 20.59 -39.94
CA GLN A 757 -10.56 21.50 -40.99
C GLN A 757 -10.78 22.88 -40.37
N PRO A 758 -9.95 23.87 -40.69
CA PRO A 758 -8.82 23.83 -41.64
C PRO A 758 -7.65 22.94 -41.18
N THR A 759 -6.82 22.51 -42.14
CA THR A 759 -5.58 21.74 -41.89
C THR A 759 -4.48 22.64 -41.32
N LEU A 760 -3.43 22.09 -40.71
CA LEU A 760 -2.32 22.87 -40.17
C LEU A 760 -1.67 23.79 -41.20
N LYS A 761 -1.49 23.30 -42.43
CA LYS A 761 -0.94 24.09 -43.54
C LYS A 761 -1.84 25.28 -43.92
N GLN A 762 -3.15 25.13 -43.74
CA GLN A 762 -4.12 26.20 -43.98
C GLN A 762 -4.17 27.19 -42.80
N GLU A 763 -4.14 26.70 -41.56
CA GLU A 763 -4.09 27.52 -40.33
C GLU A 763 -2.85 28.44 -40.28
N LEU A 764 -1.71 27.92 -40.76
CA LEU A 764 -0.43 28.64 -40.81
C LEU A 764 -0.11 29.18 -42.20
N SER A 765 -1.11 29.33 -43.08
CA SER A 765 -0.88 29.84 -44.42
C SER A 765 -0.27 31.25 -44.38
N GLY A 766 0.91 31.42 -44.97
CA GLY A 766 1.67 32.67 -44.95
C GLY A 766 2.55 32.87 -43.72
N HIS A 767 2.59 31.91 -42.79
CA HIS A 767 3.44 31.95 -41.60
C HIS A 767 4.88 31.49 -41.90
N SER A 768 5.88 32.17 -41.32
CA SER A 768 7.31 31.82 -41.48
C SER A 768 7.65 30.41 -40.98
N ALA A 769 6.86 29.90 -40.02
CA ALA A 769 6.97 28.55 -39.48
C ALA A 769 6.81 27.43 -40.53
N LEU A 770 6.21 27.71 -41.70
CA LEU A 770 6.07 26.75 -42.80
C LEU A 770 7.10 26.91 -43.92
N THR A 771 7.88 27.99 -43.93
CA THR A 771 8.76 28.34 -45.06
C THR A 771 10.22 27.97 -44.83
N VAL A 772 10.65 27.81 -43.58
CA VAL A 772 12.03 27.46 -43.23
C VAL A 772 12.21 25.94 -43.24
N THR A 773 13.17 25.46 -44.02
CA THR A 773 13.54 24.04 -44.14
C THR A 773 14.66 23.67 -43.16
N LEU A 774 14.80 22.38 -42.86
CA LEU A 774 15.88 21.88 -41.99
C LEU A 774 17.25 22.17 -42.61
N GLU A 775 17.38 22.00 -43.92
CA GLU A 775 18.61 22.25 -44.67
C GLU A 775 19.03 23.73 -44.57
N GLN A 776 18.07 24.66 -44.63
CA GLN A 776 18.34 26.08 -44.42
C GLN A 776 18.84 26.34 -42.99
N LEU A 777 18.20 25.74 -41.98
CA LEU A 777 18.60 25.87 -40.57
C LEU A 777 20.02 25.31 -40.31
N GLU A 778 20.37 24.20 -40.96
CA GLU A 778 21.70 23.58 -40.88
C GLU A 778 22.80 24.46 -41.51
N THR A 779 22.47 25.30 -42.49
CA THR A 779 23.44 26.25 -43.08
C THR A 779 23.61 27.54 -42.29
N MET A 780 22.76 27.82 -41.29
CA MET A 780 22.83 29.03 -40.47
C MET A 780 23.95 28.98 -39.42
N SER A 781 24.50 30.15 -39.08
CA SER A 781 25.48 30.28 -37.99
C SER A 781 24.85 29.96 -36.63
N PRO A 782 25.64 29.58 -35.61
CA PRO A 782 25.12 29.34 -34.25
C PRO A 782 24.30 30.52 -33.70
N SER A 783 24.76 31.76 -33.91
CA SER A 783 24.06 32.99 -33.52
C SER A 783 22.73 33.21 -34.24
N GLN A 784 22.58 32.71 -35.46
CA GLN A 784 21.31 32.77 -36.19
C GLN A 784 20.31 31.74 -35.65
N ARG A 785 20.79 30.54 -35.32
CA ARG A 785 19.96 29.44 -34.78
C ARG A 785 19.37 29.76 -33.40
N GLU A 786 20.03 30.58 -32.60
CA GLU A 786 19.50 31.05 -31.30
C GLU A 786 18.17 31.82 -31.43
N ASN A 787 17.85 32.36 -32.61
CA ASN A 787 16.59 33.06 -32.87
C ASN A 787 15.45 32.14 -33.34
N TYR A 788 15.66 30.82 -33.36
CA TYR A 788 14.65 29.86 -33.82
C TYR A 788 14.21 28.93 -32.70
N VAL A 789 12.90 28.72 -32.61
CA VAL A 789 12.29 27.70 -31.76
C VAL A 789 11.79 26.56 -32.66
N LEU A 790 12.26 25.33 -32.39
CA LEU A 790 11.82 24.14 -33.11
C LEU A 790 10.61 23.52 -32.41
N VAL A 791 9.46 23.54 -33.09
CA VAL A 791 8.24 22.88 -32.62
C VAL A 791 8.20 21.45 -33.15
N VAL A 792 8.48 20.47 -32.28
CA VAL A 792 8.37 19.04 -32.62
C VAL A 792 6.92 18.62 -32.48
N GLN A 793 6.32 18.15 -33.59
CA GLN A 793 4.92 17.77 -33.65
C GLN A 793 4.78 16.25 -33.68
N ASP A 794 3.65 15.75 -33.19
CA ASP A 794 3.24 14.37 -33.37
C ASP A 794 2.05 14.29 -34.35
N PRO A 795 1.82 13.13 -34.99
CA PRO A 795 0.74 12.99 -35.98
C PRO A 795 -0.65 13.33 -35.44
N PHE A 796 -0.92 13.16 -34.14
CA PHE A 796 -2.23 13.46 -33.61
C PHE A 796 -2.50 14.96 -33.55
N THR A 797 -1.55 15.72 -33.01
CA THR A 797 -1.65 17.18 -32.94
C THR A 797 -1.58 17.83 -34.33
N SER A 798 -0.74 17.33 -35.25
CA SER A 798 -0.64 17.88 -36.61
C SER A 798 -1.90 17.66 -37.46
N TYR A 799 -2.55 16.50 -37.35
CA TYR A 799 -3.60 16.09 -38.30
C TYR A 799 -5.01 16.08 -37.73
N TYR A 800 -5.19 15.89 -36.42
CA TYR A 800 -6.51 15.88 -35.77
C TYR A 800 -6.78 17.15 -34.96
N GLU A 801 -5.74 17.80 -34.40
CA GLU A 801 -5.85 19.02 -33.58
C GLU A 801 -4.97 20.18 -34.08
N ALA A 802 -4.92 20.40 -35.40
CA ALA A 802 -4.03 21.38 -36.04
C ALA A 802 -4.08 22.79 -35.42
N LYS A 803 -5.25 23.21 -34.91
CA LYS A 803 -5.42 24.50 -34.24
C LYS A 803 -4.54 24.63 -32.99
N VAL A 804 -4.36 23.56 -32.21
CA VAL A 804 -3.53 23.57 -30.99
C VAL A 804 -2.08 23.91 -31.36
N VAL A 805 -1.57 23.32 -32.43
CA VAL A 805 -0.21 23.60 -32.94
C VAL A 805 -0.10 25.05 -33.43
N ALA A 806 -1.10 25.52 -34.18
CA ALA A 806 -1.12 26.89 -34.68
C ALA A 806 -1.18 27.93 -33.55
N ASP A 807 -2.02 27.71 -32.54
CA ASP A 807 -2.15 28.58 -31.38
C ASP A 807 -0.89 28.55 -30.51
N PHE A 808 -0.23 27.38 -30.37
CA PHE A 808 1.06 27.29 -29.68
C PHE A 808 2.16 28.08 -30.39
N ILE A 809 2.24 27.99 -31.73
CA ILE A 809 3.20 28.77 -32.53
C ILE A 809 2.99 30.27 -32.32
N ARG A 810 1.74 30.75 -32.40
CA ARG A 810 1.40 32.15 -32.12
C ARG A 810 1.75 32.56 -30.68
N LEU A 811 1.64 31.65 -29.71
CA LEU A 811 1.96 31.93 -28.31
C LEU A 811 3.46 32.14 -28.09
N ILE A 812 4.31 31.29 -28.68
CA ILE A 812 5.78 31.36 -28.50
C ILE A 812 6.45 32.46 -29.34
N GLU A 813 5.72 33.05 -30.27
CA GLU A 813 6.15 34.20 -31.07
C GLU A 813 5.93 35.54 -30.35
N ASN A 814 5.06 35.56 -29.34
CA ASN A 814 4.87 36.69 -28.42
C ASN A 814 5.82 36.58 -27.23
#